data_AF-A0AAU5XAG8-F1
#
_entry.id   AF-A0AAU5XAG8-F1
#
_cell.length_a   1.000
_cell.length_b   1.000
_cell.length_c   1.000
_cell.angle_alpha   90.00
_cell.angle_beta   90.00
_cell.angle_gamma   90.00
#
_symmetry.space_group_name_H-M   'P 1'
#
loop_
_entity.id
_entity.type
_entity.pdbx_description
1 polymer ?
#
loop_
_entity_poly.entity_id
_entity_poly.type
_entity_poly.pdbx_seq_one_letter_code
_entity_poly.pdbx_strand_id
1 'polypeptide(L)'
;MAPQLDRHIVTAVLVTHDGARWLPETLKALLTQSHPVDRLVAADTGSTDAGPAMLTEVVGEGNLITLPARTRYADAVAATLAHPASTIEVPDGASGVDRVEWIWLLHDDSAPAPDALERLLTTAEAHPPATILGPKLRDWDDRRVLLEAGVAIDRTGRRETGLDPREFDQGQHDTIREVMAVSSAGMLVRRDVWDELGGLDPAFGLFRDDVDLGWRAYAAGHRVLIAPDAVAFHAEAATRGARRVAFPADDRRSALLVLLANLPLSALALSLPFIVATCFLRAAFFAAAKRPGAAGAELAALRGALFRAPRLRRARRPGLTASGVNRFQPRWPTLRRLPDVFVGRGATLPSPEPGALYRWLRRPGVLMTLALTLVALVAERGLLATGGRLGGGALVPAWGGASDLWAEYLTGWHPVGLGSGTGAPPYAGVLAVLATLLFGKPWLAVLVILVAGVPLAGLTAYTAARRLRGLPPRTSPADQAPTGRGRSSVGRSTSTRGGPVPVAVWAGVTYALLPVATGAVTTGRLGTIVVIVLLPLIGVFATGTLTTSSRHTPWAAGLLLAVAMAFAPLTWVLAVLVGLPARYALAGHRPGAGRRLAVALGVPPLLLLPWTLHLLAHPSEFLREAGPRAAVARPEAGALVLLSPGGPGTPVFWVTAGLAAAGLAALLLRRRRTAVLTGWLLAIVGMPVAILVLARPDWPGVALTFAAAGVVLAASGMLRVAVAKLRSPGLVARAGAVVALAVAASTPLLAAGLWVVHGAHGPLARANPEEFPLVVESHVTRPRFLIISSRADGAVGATVMREREPIPGEETAEPPEPARRHLRAAVAGLTSGTGGASALSRLGVGYVLVPDPGHDPLTGALDAVPDLQRLGRTSAFGLWQPVTPAGRLMLIDGRTVTPLAAGPIDAKVRIPPGPAGRTLLLAEPASAGWHAAIDGRPARSRTLDGWAQSYDVPASGGTFTLRRGMLLRHLWVAVQGMALVLIVVLALPSAAWVERPRGRRRRGGHARTTKAQPQVEAMSGAES
;
A
#
# COMPACT_ATOMS: atom_id res chain seq x y z
N MET A 1 41.63 -41.44 -27.18
CA MET A 1 42.09 -40.72 -28.38
C MET A 1 42.23 -39.26 -28.00
N ALA A 2 43.35 -38.62 -28.32
CA ALA A 2 43.45 -37.16 -28.24
C ALA A 2 42.46 -36.54 -29.24
N PRO A 3 41.81 -35.41 -28.92
CA PRO A 3 40.89 -34.74 -29.84
C PRO A 3 41.61 -34.36 -31.15
N GLN A 4 40.98 -34.60 -32.29
CA GLN A 4 41.50 -34.29 -33.63
C GLN A 4 41.13 -32.87 -34.01
N LEU A 5 41.64 -31.90 -33.24
CA LEU A 5 41.28 -30.49 -33.39
C LEU A 5 41.63 -29.92 -34.77
N ASP A 6 42.65 -30.48 -35.45
CA ASP A 6 43.16 -30.03 -36.76
C ASP A 6 42.13 -30.13 -37.92
N ARG A 7 41.01 -30.83 -37.73
CA ARG A 7 39.92 -30.87 -38.74
C ARG A 7 39.02 -29.64 -38.71
N HIS A 8 39.13 -28.79 -37.69
CA HIS A 8 38.27 -27.65 -37.47
C HIS A 8 38.91 -26.37 -37.97
N ILE A 9 38.27 -25.71 -38.95
CA ILE A 9 38.67 -24.37 -39.41
C ILE A 9 37.81 -23.34 -38.70
N VAL A 10 38.41 -22.37 -38.02
CA VAL A 10 37.72 -21.34 -37.23
C VAL A 10 37.92 -19.95 -37.84
N THR A 11 36.81 -19.31 -38.20
CA THR A 11 36.77 -17.90 -38.60
C THR A 11 36.30 -17.03 -37.44
N ALA A 12 37.20 -16.29 -36.82
CA ALA A 12 36.86 -15.32 -35.78
C ALA A 12 36.34 -14.02 -36.41
N VAL A 13 35.13 -13.61 -35.99
CA VAL A 13 34.44 -12.39 -36.43
C VAL A 13 34.35 -11.44 -35.25
N LEU A 14 35.05 -10.31 -35.36
CA LEU A 14 35.08 -9.26 -34.33
C LEU A 14 34.37 -8.00 -34.83
N VAL A 15 33.29 -7.58 -34.16
CA VAL A 15 32.58 -6.34 -34.51
C VAL A 15 32.83 -5.29 -33.42
N THR A 16 33.27 -4.10 -33.82
CA THR A 16 33.60 -3.00 -32.92
C THR A 16 32.72 -1.76 -33.13
N HIS A 17 32.44 -1.05 -32.05
CA HIS A 17 31.78 0.27 -32.07
C HIS A 17 32.18 1.07 -30.83
N ASP A 18 33.00 2.11 -30.97
CA ASP A 18 33.54 2.87 -29.84
C ASP A 18 34.10 1.92 -28.73
N GLY A 19 34.98 1.00 -29.18
CA GLY A 19 35.49 -0.13 -28.40
C GLY A 19 36.88 0.06 -27.77
N ALA A 20 37.56 1.18 -28.00
CA ALA A 20 39.00 1.37 -27.68
C ALA A 20 39.38 1.09 -26.22
N ARG A 21 38.41 1.17 -25.29
CA ARG A 21 38.61 0.86 -23.87
C ARG A 21 38.84 -0.64 -23.61
N TRP A 22 38.14 -1.52 -24.33
CA TRP A 22 38.12 -2.96 -24.07
C TRP A 22 38.92 -3.74 -25.12
N LEU A 23 38.95 -3.20 -26.34
CA LEU A 23 39.56 -3.81 -27.51
C LEU A 23 41.01 -4.31 -27.29
N PRO A 24 41.92 -3.61 -26.58
CA PRO A 24 43.28 -4.13 -26.36
C PRO A 24 43.32 -5.47 -25.61
N GLU A 25 42.45 -5.64 -24.61
CA GLU A 25 42.38 -6.88 -23.82
C GLU A 25 41.69 -7.99 -24.62
N THR A 26 40.65 -7.65 -25.38
CA THR A 26 39.97 -8.56 -26.33
C THR A 26 40.91 -9.09 -27.42
N LEU A 27 41.66 -8.20 -28.09
CA LEU A 27 42.61 -8.57 -29.14
C LEU A 27 43.76 -9.41 -28.58
N LYS A 28 44.31 -9.02 -27.42
CA LYS A 28 45.34 -9.82 -26.74
C LYS A 28 44.81 -11.23 -26.44
N ALA A 29 43.63 -11.34 -25.85
CA ALA A 29 43.01 -12.61 -25.52
C ALA A 29 42.80 -13.50 -26.74
N LEU A 30 42.39 -12.91 -27.87
CA LEU A 30 42.18 -13.62 -29.13
C LEU A 30 43.48 -14.14 -29.75
N LEU A 31 44.54 -13.34 -29.73
CA LEU A 31 45.84 -13.72 -30.33
C LEU A 31 46.62 -14.72 -29.49
N THR A 32 46.39 -14.76 -28.17
CA THR A 32 47.09 -15.68 -27.25
C THR A 32 46.28 -16.92 -26.92
N GLN A 33 45.36 -17.35 -27.80
CA GLN A 33 44.64 -18.61 -27.62
C GLN A 33 45.60 -19.79 -27.76
N SER A 34 45.43 -20.82 -26.92
CA SER A 34 46.19 -22.08 -26.99
C SER A 34 46.00 -22.78 -28.34
N HIS A 35 44.78 -22.70 -28.88
CA HIS A 35 44.48 -23.06 -30.26
C HIS A 35 44.31 -21.76 -31.06
N PRO A 36 45.15 -21.48 -32.07
CA PRO A 36 45.01 -20.26 -32.87
C PRO A 36 43.73 -20.31 -33.73
N VAL A 37 43.24 -19.13 -34.12
CA VAL A 37 42.18 -19.00 -35.12
C VAL A 37 42.78 -19.05 -36.52
N ASP A 38 42.11 -19.70 -37.47
CA ASP A 38 42.60 -19.82 -38.85
C ASP A 38 42.37 -18.54 -39.66
N ARG A 39 41.25 -17.86 -39.40
CA ARG A 39 40.87 -16.61 -40.07
C ARG A 39 40.41 -15.59 -39.02
N LEU A 40 40.90 -14.36 -39.11
CA LEU A 40 40.45 -13.24 -38.28
C LEU A 40 39.97 -12.11 -39.18
N VAL A 41 38.68 -11.78 -39.08
CA VAL A 41 38.07 -10.68 -39.84
C VAL A 41 37.32 -9.77 -38.89
N ALA A 42 37.54 -8.46 -39.01
CA ALA A 42 36.95 -7.46 -38.14
C ALA A 42 36.05 -6.49 -38.92
N ALA A 43 35.00 -5.99 -38.28
CA ALA A 43 34.21 -4.88 -38.78
C ALA A 43 34.16 -3.74 -37.78
N ASP A 44 34.51 -2.53 -38.24
CA ASP A 44 34.25 -1.29 -37.54
C ASP A 44 32.92 -0.71 -37.99
N THR A 45 32.00 -0.46 -37.05
CA THR A 45 30.70 0.15 -37.35
C THR A 45 30.73 1.65 -37.12
N GLY A 46 31.71 2.35 -37.71
CA GLY A 46 31.82 3.80 -37.68
C GLY A 46 32.20 4.35 -36.31
N SER A 47 33.19 3.72 -35.66
CA SER A 47 33.71 4.19 -34.38
C SER A 47 34.32 5.58 -34.49
N THR A 48 34.22 6.34 -33.41
CA THR A 48 34.76 7.71 -33.28
C THR A 48 35.96 7.80 -32.35
N ASP A 49 36.34 6.68 -31.73
CA ASP A 49 37.49 6.56 -30.85
C ASP A 49 38.72 6.00 -31.58
N ALA A 50 39.77 5.63 -30.81
CA ALA A 50 40.99 5.06 -31.37
C ALA A 50 40.86 3.57 -31.79
N GLY A 51 39.67 2.97 -31.69
CA GLY A 51 39.42 1.56 -31.97
C GLY A 51 39.77 1.14 -33.41
N PRO A 52 39.40 1.89 -34.46
CA PRO A 52 39.74 1.55 -35.83
C PRO A 52 41.25 1.46 -36.06
N ALA A 53 42.03 2.40 -35.53
CA ALA A 53 43.48 2.38 -35.65
C ALA A 53 44.10 1.14 -34.99
N MET A 54 43.60 0.76 -33.81
CA MET A 54 44.04 -0.46 -33.12
C MET A 54 43.69 -1.73 -33.90
N LEU A 55 42.51 -1.77 -34.56
CA LEU A 55 42.14 -2.89 -35.43
C LEU A 55 43.03 -2.97 -36.66
N THR A 56 43.30 -1.85 -37.33
CA THR A 56 44.17 -1.83 -38.51
C THR A 56 45.58 -2.33 -38.18
N GLU A 57 46.12 -1.95 -37.01
CA GLU A 57 47.45 -2.38 -36.55
C GLU A 57 47.53 -3.90 -36.30
N VAL A 58 46.46 -4.50 -35.74
CA VAL A 58 46.50 -5.90 -35.28
C VAL A 58 45.90 -6.88 -36.30
N VAL A 59 44.77 -6.54 -36.91
CA VAL A 59 44.03 -7.40 -37.84
C VAL A 59 44.54 -7.23 -39.28
N GLY A 60 45.11 -6.06 -39.58
CA GLY A 60 45.55 -5.67 -40.92
C GLY A 60 44.42 -5.04 -41.75
N GLU A 61 44.77 -4.08 -42.60
CA GLU A 61 43.82 -3.33 -43.43
C GLU A 61 43.03 -4.23 -44.38
N GLY A 62 43.63 -5.31 -44.88
CA GLY A 62 42.98 -6.27 -45.77
C GLY A 62 41.91 -7.16 -45.11
N ASN A 63 41.82 -7.18 -43.77
CA ASN A 63 40.88 -8.01 -43.01
C ASN A 63 39.90 -7.17 -42.16
N LEU A 64 39.92 -5.84 -42.34
CA LEU A 64 39.09 -4.88 -41.61
C LEU A 64 38.08 -4.22 -42.56
N ILE A 65 36.80 -4.25 -42.19
CA ILE A 65 35.72 -3.61 -42.94
C ILE A 65 35.19 -2.42 -42.15
N THR A 66 35.17 -1.25 -42.77
CA THR A 66 34.56 -0.05 -42.17
C THR A 66 33.14 0.14 -42.69
N LEU A 67 32.17 0.14 -41.79
CA LEU A 67 30.73 0.24 -42.06
C LEU A 67 30.15 1.52 -41.45
N PRO A 68 29.01 2.03 -41.97
CA PRO A 68 28.37 3.22 -41.41
C PRO A 68 27.95 3.04 -39.93
N ALA A 69 27.97 4.13 -39.16
CA ALA A 69 27.62 4.13 -37.72
C ALA A 69 26.19 3.67 -37.36
N ARG A 70 25.31 3.53 -38.35
CA ARG A 70 23.93 3.04 -38.17
C ARG A 70 23.75 1.56 -38.49
N THR A 71 24.82 0.88 -38.90
CA THR A 71 24.81 -0.55 -39.20
C THR A 71 24.53 -1.34 -37.92
N ARG A 72 23.60 -2.29 -37.97
CA ARG A 72 23.27 -3.12 -36.81
C ARG A 72 24.28 -4.26 -36.67
N TYR A 73 24.33 -4.86 -35.50
CA TYR A 73 25.26 -5.96 -35.22
C TYR A 73 25.08 -7.13 -36.20
N ALA A 74 23.84 -7.57 -36.43
CA ALA A 74 23.53 -8.63 -37.40
C ALA A 74 24.02 -8.30 -38.83
N ASP A 75 23.76 -7.06 -39.29
CA ASP A 75 24.20 -6.60 -40.61
C ASP A 75 25.73 -6.52 -40.72
N ALA A 76 26.39 -6.12 -39.64
CA ALA A 76 27.85 -6.05 -39.57
C ALA A 76 28.48 -7.45 -39.65
N VAL A 77 27.97 -8.42 -38.87
CA VAL A 77 28.45 -9.81 -38.92
C VAL A 77 28.25 -10.41 -40.33
N ALA A 78 27.09 -10.17 -40.96
CA ALA A 78 26.84 -10.63 -42.32
C ALA A 78 27.81 -10.01 -43.34
N ALA A 79 28.09 -8.70 -43.24
CA ALA A 79 29.07 -8.04 -44.08
C ALA A 79 30.50 -8.59 -43.86
N THR A 80 30.87 -8.91 -42.62
CA THR A 80 32.17 -9.52 -42.29
C THR A 80 32.33 -10.91 -42.91
N LEU A 81 31.29 -11.73 -42.85
CA LEU A 81 31.29 -13.09 -43.42
C LEU A 81 31.17 -13.13 -44.94
N ALA A 82 30.72 -12.04 -45.57
CA ALA A 82 30.75 -11.88 -47.02
C ALA A 82 32.13 -11.43 -47.55
N HIS A 83 33.03 -11.02 -46.67
CA HIS A 83 34.36 -10.55 -47.06
C HIS A 83 35.26 -11.72 -47.50
N PRO A 84 36.05 -11.58 -48.58
CA PRO A 84 36.90 -12.66 -49.09
C PRO A 84 37.85 -13.25 -48.05
N ALA A 85 38.32 -12.42 -47.10
CA ALA A 85 39.17 -12.87 -45.98
C ALA A 85 38.54 -13.97 -45.11
N SER A 86 37.21 -14.06 -45.08
CA SER A 86 36.48 -15.07 -44.30
C SER A 86 36.40 -16.44 -44.99
N THR A 87 36.78 -16.53 -46.26
CA THR A 87 36.71 -17.73 -47.09
C THR A 87 38.05 -18.11 -47.72
N ILE A 88 39.15 -17.46 -47.32
CA ILE A 88 40.50 -17.81 -47.82
C ILE A 88 40.78 -19.29 -47.53
N GLU A 89 41.24 -20.03 -48.54
CA GLU A 89 41.62 -21.43 -48.38
C GLU A 89 42.75 -21.58 -47.36
N VAL A 90 42.55 -22.46 -46.38
CA VAL A 90 43.54 -22.78 -45.36
C VAL A 90 44.33 -24.01 -45.85
N PRO A 91 45.67 -23.91 -46.01
CA PRO A 91 46.48 -24.98 -46.59
C PRO A 91 46.24 -26.37 -45.96
N ASP A 92 46.37 -27.42 -46.78
CA ASP A 92 46.11 -28.80 -46.35
C ASP A 92 47.18 -29.33 -45.39
N GLY A 93 46.84 -29.41 -44.10
CA GLY A 93 47.53 -30.26 -43.14
C GLY A 93 47.19 -31.74 -43.37
N ALA A 94 47.96 -32.41 -44.21
CA ALA A 94 48.26 -33.86 -44.27
C ALA A 94 47.19 -34.93 -43.94
N SER A 95 45.88 -34.68 -43.98
CA SER A 95 44.89 -35.70 -43.62
C SER A 95 43.59 -35.59 -44.41
N GLY A 96 43.24 -36.65 -45.14
CA GLY A 96 42.00 -36.80 -45.92
C GLY A 96 40.75 -36.98 -45.06
N VAL A 97 40.55 -36.10 -44.09
CA VAL A 97 39.42 -36.07 -43.15
C VAL A 97 38.46 -34.93 -43.55
N ASP A 98 37.15 -35.17 -43.46
CA ASP A 98 36.12 -34.14 -43.68
C ASP A 98 36.34 -32.97 -42.72
N ARG A 99 36.64 -31.78 -43.28
CA ARG A 99 36.83 -30.55 -42.51
C ARG A 99 35.49 -29.95 -42.08
N VAL A 100 35.47 -29.36 -40.89
CA VAL A 100 34.29 -28.65 -40.37
C VAL A 100 34.65 -27.18 -40.16
N GLU A 101 33.95 -26.28 -40.87
CA GLU A 101 34.12 -24.84 -40.68
C GLU A 101 33.22 -24.30 -39.56
N TRP A 102 33.81 -23.47 -38.71
CA TRP A 102 33.18 -22.78 -37.60
C TRP A 102 33.36 -21.27 -37.70
N ILE A 103 32.36 -20.53 -37.26
CA ILE A 103 32.39 -19.09 -37.08
C ILE A 103 32.39 -18.81 -35.59
N TRP A 104 33.38 -18.05 -35.11
CA TRP A 104 33.48 -17.62 -33.72
C TRP A 104 33.15 -16.14 -33.61
N LEU A 105 31.97 -15.82 -33.08
CA LEU A 105 31.53 -14.46 -32.86
C LEU A 105 32.09 -13.92 -31.55
N LEU A 106 32.73 -12.74 -31.64
CA LEU A 106 33.27 -12.03 -30.48
C LEU A 106 32.81 -10.57 -30.50
N HIS A 107 32.49 -10.06 -29.31
CA HIS A 107 32.25 -8.63 -29.12
C HIS A 107 33.57 -7.92 -28.81
N ASP A 108 33.66 -6.64 -29.15
CA ASP A 108 34.81 -5.80 -28.81
C ASP A 108 35.06 -5.66 -27.30
N ASP A 109 34.04 -5.92 -26.48
CA ASP A 109 34.09 -5.96 -25.03
C ASP A 109 34.00 -7.37 -24.42
N SER A 110 34.42 -8.39 -25.19
CA SER A 110 34.59 -9.76 -24.70
C SER A 110 36.01 -10.29 -24.86
N ALA A 111 36.61 -10.73 -23.75
CA ALA A 111 37.95 -11.31 -23.71
C ALA A 111 37.88 -12.81 -23.34
N PRO A 112 38.08 -13.74 -24.30
CA PRO A 112 38.13 -15.17 -24.01
C PRO A 112 39.34 -15.55 -23.13
N ALA A 113 39.20 -16.59 -22.30
CA ALA A 113 40.34 -17.18 -21.60
C ALA A 113 41.30 -17.86 -22.60
N PRO A 114 42.60 -18.02 -22.27
CA PRO A 114 43.59 -18.55 -23.23
C PRO A 114 43.24 -19.92 -23.83
N ASP A 115 42.56 -20.80 -23.10
CA ASP A 115 42.15 -22.12 -23.59
C ASP A 115 40.71 -22.18 -24.10
N ALA A 116 40.00 -21.05 -24.21
CA ALA A 116 38.56 -21.03 -24.48
C ALA A 116 38.20 -21.68 -25.83
N LEU A 117 38.94 -21.37 -26.91
CA LEU A 117 38.67 -21.95 -28.22
C LEU A 117 38.93 -23.46 -28.25
N GLU A 118 40.06 -23.90 -27.67
CA GLU A 118 40.41 -25.31 -27.54
C GLU A 118 39.32 -26.09 -26.80
N ARG A 119 38.78 -25.54 -25.70
CA ARG A 119 37.69 -26.14 -24.91
C ARG A 119 36.37 -26.20 -25.68
N LEU A 120 36.06 -25.17 -26.47
CA LEU A 120 34.85 -25.16 -27.32
C LEU A 120 34.93 -26.25 -28.39
N LEU A 121 36.07 -26.35 -29.10
CA LEU A 121 36.29 -27.37 -30.13
C LEU A 121 36.30 -28.78 -29.53
N THR A 122 36.98 -28.97 -28.39
CA THR A 122 36.95 -30.24 -27.65
C THR A 122 35.52 -30.67 -27.29
N THR A 123 34.68 -29.71 -26.89
CA THR A 123 33.27 -29.98 -26.58
C THR A 123 32.48 -30.35 -27.85
N ALA A 124 32.76 -29.69 -28.97
CA ALA A 124 32.15 -29.99 -30.27
C ALA A 124 32.52 -31.39 -30.78
N GLU A 125 33.78 -31.82 -30.59
CA GLU A 125 34.20 -33.18 -30.91
C GLU A 125 33.52 -34.24 -30.05
N ALA A 126 33.44 -33.99 -28.74
CA ALA A 126 32.79 -34.89 -27.79
C ALA A 126 31.27 -34.98 -28.02
N HIS A 127 30.66 -33.97 -28.66
CA HIS A 127 29.23 -33.90 -28.93
C HIS A 127 28.94 -33.54 -30.39
N PRO A 128 29.12 -34.48 -31.35
CA PRO A 128 28.93 -34.21 -32.79
C PRO A 128 27.59 -33.57 -33.22
N PRO A 129 26.45 -33.80 -32.51
CA PRO A 129 25.19 -33.10 -32.82
C PRO A 129 25.18 -31.60 -32.46
N ALA A 130 26.18 -31.10 -31.72
CA ALA A 130 26.28 -29.70 -31.35
C ALA A 130 26.67 -28.86 -32.55
N THR A 131 25.88 -27.82 -32.84
CA THR A 131 26.13 -26.92 -33.97
C THR A 131 26.31 -25.47 -33.53
N ILE A 132 25.86 -25.14 -32.33
CA ILE A 132 26.14 -23.87 -31.66
C ILE A 132 26.65 -24.16 -30.26
N LEU A 133 27.81 -23.62 -29.92
CA LEU A 133 28.43 -23.72 -28.61
C LEU A 133 28.70 -22.33 -28.05
N GLY A 134 28.58 -22.16 -26.74
CA GLY A 134 28.95 -20.92 -26.08
C GLY A 134 29.81 -21.19 -24.84
N PRO A 135 30.70 -20.26 -24.49
CA PRO A 135 31.46 -20.31 -23.25
C PRO A 135 30.60 -19.84 -22.06
N LYS A 136 31.04 -20.20 -20.87
CA LYS A 136 30.56 -19.59 -19.62
C LYS A 136 31.08 -18.16 -19.52
N LEU A 137 30.17 -17.19 -19.38
CA LEU A 137 30.54 -15.78 -19.30
C LEU A 137 30.69 -15.32 -17.85
N ARG A 138 31.82 -14.66 -17.58
CA ARG A 138 32.13 -14.03 -16.30
C ARG A 138 32.25 -12.51 -16.45
N ASP A 139 32.07 -11.81 -15.34
CA ASP A 139 32.13 -10.35 -15.31
C ASP A 139 33.54 -9.84 -15.62
N TRP A 140 33.61 -8.78 -16.43
CA TRP A 140 34.87 -8.13 -16.80
C TRP A 140 35.65 -7.59 -15.60
N ASP A 141 34.97 -6.94 -14.65
CA ASP A 141 35.62 -6.25 -13.52
C ASP A 141 35.87 -7.21 -12.35
N ASP A 142 34.89 -8.05 -11.99
CA ASP A 142 35.03 -9.11 -10.98
C ASP A 142 34.93 -10.48 -11.64
N ARG A 143 36.06 -10.97 -12.15
CA ARG A 143 36.20 -12.24 -12.88
C ARG A 143 35.73 -13.50 -12.14
N ARG A 144 35.32 -13.39 -10.87
CA ARG A 144 34.72 -14.48 -10.10
C ARG A 144 33.20 -14.51 -10.21
N VAL A 145 32.57 -13.46 -10.76
CA VAL A 145 31.11 -13.35 -10.84
C VAL A 145 30.62 -13.90 -12.17
N LEU A 146 29.62 -14.77 -12.13
CA LEU A 146 28.96 -15.31 -13.31
C LEU A 146 28.00 -14.28 -13.90
N LEU A 147 28.09 -14.08 -15.22
CA LEU A 147 27.10 -13.34 -16.00
C LEU A 147 26.13 -14.29 -16.71
N GLU A 148 26.65 -15.40 -17.24
CA GLU A 148 25.86 -16.33 -18.05
C GLU A 148 26.46 -17.73 -18.08
N ALA A 149 25.59 -18.74 -18.01
CA ALA A 149 25.92 -20.14 -18.22
C ALA A 149 24.86 -20.76 -19.17
N GLY A 150 24.63 -20.08 -20.29
CA GLY A 150 23.54 -20.33 -21.22
C GLY A 150 22.28 -19.54 -20.89
N VAL A 151 21.38 -19.50 -21.87
CA VAL A 151 20.20 -18.62 -21.87
C VAL A 151 18.94 -19.42 -22.15
N ALA A 152 17.91 -19.11 -21.38
CA ALA A 152 16.52 -19.45 -21.60
C ALA A 152 15.67 -18.18 -21.65
N ILE A 153 14.39 -18.34 -22.01
CA ILE A 153 13.42 -17.24 -21.99
C ILE A 153 12.17 -17.67 -21.24
N ASP A 154 11.57 -16.76 -20.46
CA ASP A 154 10.30 -17.02 -19.80
C ASP A 154 9.10 -16.75 -20.74
N ARG A 155 7.89 -17.05 -20.24
CA ARG A 155 6.62 -16.80 -20.95
C ARG A 155 6.30 -15.32 -21.22
N THR A 156 7.07 -14.40 -20.64
CA THR A 156 6.93 -12.94 -20.81
C THR A 156 8.03 -12.31 -21.66
N GLY A 157 9.00 -13.10 -22.11
CA GLY A 157 10.12 -12.71 -22.96
C GLY A 157 11.39 -12.35 -22.19
N ARG A 158 11.39 -12.52 -20.87
CA ARG A 158 12.53 -12.21 -20.01
C ARG A 158 13.66 -13.22 -20.23
N ARG A 159 14.92 -12.72 -20.24
CA ARG A 159 16.12 -13.56 -20.25
C ARG A 159 16.25 -14.28 -18.92
N GLU A 160 16.42 -15.58 -18.96
CA GLU A 160 16.69 -16.40 -17.78
C GLU A 160 18.02 -17.13 -17.98
N THR A 161 19.02 -16.83 -17.17
CA THR A 161 20.34 -17.48 -17.23
C THR A 161 20.48 -18.61 -16.20
N GLY A 162 19.49 -18.78 -15.31
CA GLY A 162 19.57 -19.72 -14.20
C GLY A 162 20.47 -19.27 -13.04
N LEU A 163 21.01 -18.06 -13.10
CA LEU A 163 21.95 -17.50 -12.13
C LEU A 163 21.25 -16.57 -11.11
N ASP A 164 21.79 -16.54 -9.90
CA ASP A 164 21.44 -15.53 -8.90
C ASP A 164 22.25 -14.22 -9.09
N PRO A 165 21.74 -13.07 -8.64
CA PRO A 165 22.42 -11.79 -8.84
C PRO A 165 23.81 -11.76 -8.19
N ARG A 166 24.84 -11.50 -9.01
CA ARG A 166 26.26 -11.50 -8.60
C ARG A 166 26.71 -12.82 -7.97
N GLU A 167 26.17 -13.93 -8.46
CA GLU A 167 26.60 -15.26 -8.07
C GLU A 167 28.08 -15.47 -8.39
N PHE A 168 28.83 -16.00 -7.43
CA PHE A 168 30.24 -16.35 -7.63
C PHE A 168 30.35 -17.70 -8.32
N ASP A 169 31.30 -17.83 -9.24
CA ASP A 169 31.67 -19.10 -9.85
C ASP A 169 32.53 -19.92 -8.88
N GLN A 170 31.95 -21.03 -8.42
CA GLN A 170 32.53 -22.04 -7.54
C GLN A 170 32.46 -23.43 -8.19
N GLY A 171 32.22 -23.49 -9.50
CA GLY A 171 32.06 -24.73 -10.26
C GLY A 171 30.64 -25.31 -10.26
N GLN A 172 29.67 -24.60 -9.71
CA GLN A 172 28.28 -25.05 -9.60
C GLN A 172 27.52 -25.12 -10.93
N HIS A 173 28.10 -24.56 -12.02
CA HIS A 173 27.54 -24.60 -13.38
C HIS A 173 28.49 -25.27 -14.38
N ASP A 174 29.35 -26.19 -13.92
CA ASP A 174 30.40 -26.82 -14.74
C ASP A 174 29.94 -28.06 -15.51
N THR A 175 28.63 -28.19 -15.74
CA THR A 175 28.05 -29.31 -16.49
C THR A 175 27.71 -28.88 -17.91
N ILE A 176 28.20 -29.61 -18.91
CA ILE A 176 27.78 -29.47 -20.31
C ILE A 176 26.28 -29.77 -20.39
N ARG A 177 25.50 -28.84 -20.93
CA ARG A 177 24.05 -28.97 -21.05
C ARG A 177 23.51 -28.33 -22.31
N GLU A 178 22.39 -28.85 -22.78
CA GLU A 178 21.60 -28.23 -23.83
C GLU A 178 20.90 -26.98 -23.29
N VAL A 179 21.02 -25.87 -24.01
CA VAL A 179 20.44 -24.57 -23.67
C VAL A 179 19.66 -24.04 -24.85
N MET A 180 18.77 -23.06 -24.63
CA MET A 180 18.01 -22.47 -25.74
C MET A 180 18.88 -21.56 -26.61
N ALA A 181 19.78 -20.82 -25.99
CA ALA A 181 20.72 -19.96 -26.68
C ALA A 181 21.97 -19.72 -25.83
N VAL A 182 22.99 -19.18 -26.47
CA VAL A 182 24.22 -18.68 -25.87
C VAL A 182 24.47 -17.27 -26.39
N SER A 183 25.10 -16.40 -25.60
CA SER A 183 25.42 -15.04 -26.02
C SER A 183 26.34 -15.00 -27.24
N SER A 184 26.07 -14.07 -28.16
CA SER A 184 26.92 -13.77 -29.31
C SER A 184 28.28 -13.15 -28.92
N ALA A 185 28.50 -12.83 -27.64
CA ALA A 185 29.79 -12.34 -27.14
C ALA A 185 30.94 -13.36 -27.21
N GLY A 186 30.63 -14.65 -27.36
CA GLY A 186 31.63 -15.71 -27.53
C GLY A 186 31.11 -16.95 -28.25
N MET A 187 30.07 -16.80 -29.09
CA MET A 187 29.35 -17.91 -29.71
C MET A 187 30.18 -18.57 -30.82
N LEU A 188 30.35 -19.89 -30.76
CA LEU A 188 30.91 -20.70 -31.82
C LEU A 188 29.77 -21.40 -32.58
N VAL A 189 29.63 -21.16 -33.88
CA VAL A 189 28.55 -21.71 -34.71
C VAL A 189 29.10 -22.36 -35.97
N ARG A 190 28.58 -23.53 -36.34
CA ARG A 190 29.00 -24.25 -37.53
C ARG A 190 28.54 -23.50 -38.79
N ARG A 191 29.42 -23.36 -39.79
CA ARG A 191 29.17 -22.47 -40.94
C ARG A 191 27.99 -22.91 -41.79
N ASP A 192 27.86 -24.20 -42.06
CA ASP A 192 26.71 -24.79 -42.77
C ASP A 192 25.37 -24.43 -42.10
N VAL A 193 25.31 -24.49 -40.77
CA VAL A 193 24.11 -24.15 -39.99
C VAL A 193 23.87 -22.65 -39.96
N TRP A 194 24.93 -21.85 -39.91
CA TRP A 194 24.81 -20.39 -40.04
C TRP A 194 24.16 -20.00 -41.37
N ASP A 195 24.62 -20.59 -42.46
CA ASP A 195 24.12 -20.34 -43.82
C ASP A 195 22.70 -20.88 -44.01
N GLU A 196 22.40 -22.08 -43.49
CA GLU A 196 21.05 -22.67 -43.49
C GLU A 196 20.02 -21.76 -42.78
N LEU A 197 20.40 -21.22 -41.62
CA LEU A 197 19.51 -20.41 -40.79
C LEU A 197 19.43 -18.94 -41.26
N GLY A 198 20.32 -18.50 -42.15
CA GLY A 198 20.43 -17.11 -42.60
C GLY A 198 21.02 -16.17 -41.55
N GLY A 199 21.90 -16.67 -40.67
CA GLY A 199 22.60 -15.88 -39.65
C GLY A 199 21.70 -15.19 -38.62
N LEU A 200 22.15 -14.05 -38.09
CA LEU A 200 21.39 -13.21 -37.15
C LEU A 200 20.34 -12.36 -37.90
N ASP A 201 19.12 -12.25 -37.36
CA ASP A 201 18.04 -11.50 -38.03
C ASP A 201 18.13 -9.98 -37.74
N PRO A 202 18.31 -9.12 -38.77
CA PRO A 202 18.42 -7.67 -38.62
C PRO A 202 17.19 -6.98 -38.02
N ALA A 203 16.04 -7.65 -37.96
CA ALA A 203 14.85 -7.14 -37.29
C ALA A 203 15.06 -6.95 -35.78
N PHE A 204 15.97 -7.72 -35.19
CA PHE A 204 16.49 -7.52 -33.86
C PHE A 204 17.57 -6.44 -33.89
N GLY A 205 17.50 -5.50 -32.96
CA GLY A 205 18.41 -4.35 -32.90
C GLY A 205 19.76 -4.74 -32.31
N LEU A 206 19.90 -4.49 -31.00
CA LEU A 206 21.12 -4.81 -30.23
C LEU A 206 20.96 -6.03 -29.32
N PHE A 207 19.73 -6.46 -29.10
CA PHE A 207 19.40 -7.43 -28.06
C PHE A 207 18.54 -8.53 -28.64
N ARG A 208 18.77 -9.76 -28.15
CA ARG A 208 17.95 -10.97 -28.34
C ARG A 208 18.02 -11.61 -29.73
N ASP A 209 18.94 -11.16 -30.55
CA ASP A 209 19.34 -11.83 -31.79
C ASP A 209 19.99 -13.19 -31.51
N ASP A 210 20.77 -13.29 -30.42
CA ASP A 210 21.32 -14.52 -29.86
C ASP A 210 20.21 -15.57 -29.54
N VAL A 211 19.18 -15.14 -28.81
CA VAL A 211 18.04 -15.99 -28.43
C VAL A 211 17.21 -16.39 -29.64
N ASP A 212 17.03 -15.48 -30.61
CA ASP A 212 16.32 -15.78 -31.85
C ASP A 212 17.03 -16.84 -32.69
N LEU A 213 18.35 -16.73 -32.86
CA LEU A 213 19.16 -17.71 -33.59
C LEU A 213 19.11 -19.08 -32.92
N GLY A 214 19.29 -19.13 -31.60
CA GLY A 214 19.20 -20.39 -30.85
C GLY A 214 17.82 -21.05 -30.97
N TRP A 215 16.75 -20.25 -30.97
CA TRP A 215 15.39 -20.75 -31.20
C TRP A 215 15.21 -21.30 -32.61
N ARG A 216 15.73 -20.60 -33.64
CA ARG A 216 15.69 -21.08 -35.03
C ARG A 216 16.52 -22.34 -35.23
N ALA A 217 17.69 -22.45 -34.60
CA ALA A 217 18.51 -23.65 -34.62
C ALA A 217 17.75 -24.85 -34.05
N TYR A 218 17.15 -24.70 -32.87
CA TYR A 218 16.35 -25.76 -32.27
C TYR A 218 15.14 -26.14 -33.14
N ALA A 219 14.53 -25.15 -33.81
CA ALA A 219 13.42 -25.35 -34.74
C ALA A 219 13.80 -26.09 -36.03
N ALA A 220 15.07 -26.00 -36.45
CA ALA A 220 15.65 -26.75 -37.55
C ALA A 220 16.19 -28.14 -37.14
N GLY A 221 16.09 -28.51 -35.85
CA GLY A 221 16.55 -29.79 -35.32
C GLY A 221 18.00 -29.79 -34.80
N HIS A 222 18.66 -28.64 -34.84
CA HIS A 222 20.02 -28.45 -34.36
C HIS A 222 20.11 -28.32 -32.83
N ARG A 223 21.30 -28.56 -32.26
CA ARG A 223 21.54 -28.50 -30.80
C ARG A 223 22.45 -27.34 -30.42
N VAL A 224 22.05 -26.61 -29.38
CA VAL A 224 22.83 -25.53 -28.78
C VAL A 224 23.31 -25.97 -27.41
N LEU A 225 24.62 -25.95 -27.19
CA LEU A 225 25.26 -26.38 -25.94
C LEU A 225 26.02 -25.24 -25.26
N ILE A 226 26.06 -25.28 -23.93
CA ILE A 226 27.02 -24.50 -23.15
C ILE A 226 28.24 -25.40 -22.87
N ALA A 227 29.43 -24.89 -23.19
CA ALA A 227 30.73 -25.51 -22.86
C ALA A 227 31.29 -24.79 -21.62
N PRO A 228 31.05 -25.29 -20.40
CA PRO A 228 31.32 -24.52 -19.20
C PRO A 228 32.82 -24.40 -18.88
N ASP A 229 33.65 -25.31 -19.40
CA ASP A 229 35.10 -25.24 -19.28
C ASP A 229 35.70 -24.13 -20.14
N ALA A 230 35.02 -23.74 -21.23
CA ALA A 230 35.38 -22.55 -21.99
C ALA A 230 34.87 -21.31 -21.25
N VAL A 231 35.77 -20.40 -20.89
CA VAL A 231 35.42 -19.17 -20.15
C VAL A 231 35.71 -17.94 -21.00
N ALA A 232 34.80 -16.97 -20.97
CA ALA A 232 35.05 -15.63 -21.52
C ALA A 232 34.61 -14.54 -20.54
N PHE A 233 35.33 -13.42 -20.53
CA PHE A 233 35.01 -12.25 -19.73
C PHE A 233 34.25 -11.24 -20.58
N HIS A 234 33.16 -10.66 -20.08
CA HIS A 234 32.31 -9.76 -20.86
C HIS A 234 31.94 -8.52 -20.04
N ALA A 235 32.10 -7.33 -20.63
CA ALA A 235 31.82 -6.07 -19.94
C ALA A 235 30.35 -5.64 -20.00
N GLU A 236 29.57 -6.18 -20.95
CA GLU A 236 28.19 -5.81 -21.24
C GLU A 236 28.02 -4.28 -21.43
N ALA A 237 28.93 -3.66 -22.16
CA ALA A 237 29.09 -2.20 -22.23
C ALA A 237 27.81 -1.47 -22.65
N ALA A 238 27.06 -2.04 -23.60
CA ALA A 238 25.77 -1.52 -24.03
C ALA A 238 24.67 -1.72 -22.97
N THR A 239 24.58 -2.89 -22.35
CA THR A 239 23.56 -3.22 -21.33
C THR A 239 23.72 -2.37 -20.08
N ARG A 240 24.97 -2.12 -19.65
CA ARG A 240 25.32 -1.27 -18.50
C ARG A 240 25.25 0.23 -18.81
N GLY A 241 25.02 0.60 -20.07
CA GLY A 241 24.99 1.98 -20.55
C GLY A 241 26.35 2.67 -20.46
N ALA A 242 27.44 1.89 -20.45
CA ALA A 242 28.81 2.39 -20.57
C ALA A 242 29.12 2.84 -22.01
N ARG A 243 28.42 2.27 -23.01
CA ARG A 243 28.46 2.66 -24.43
C ARG A 243 27.15 3.35 -24.85
N ARG A 244 27.25 4.41 -25.64
CA ARG A 244 26.08 5.03 -26.31
C ARG A 244 25.83 4.30 -27.62
N VAL A 245 24.57 4.01 -27.91
CA VAL A 245 24.18 3.30 -29.13
C VAL A 245 23.43 4.28 -30.04
N ALA A 246 23.77 4.29 -31.33
CA ALA A 246 23.21 5.21 -32.33
C ALA A 246 21.72 4.96 -32.65
N PHE A 247 21.14 3.86 -32.17
CA PHE A 247 19.77 3.43 -32.45
C PHE A 247 19.01 3.04 -31.15
N PRO A 248 17.66 3.03 -31.17
CA PRO A 248 16.86 2.70 -29.99
C PRO A 248 17.12 1.26 -29.50
N ALA A 249 17.89 1.12 -28.42
CA ALA A 249 18.23 -0.16 -27.79
C ALA A 249 17.15 -0.58 -26.77
N ASP A 250 16.01 -1.06 -27.29
CA ASP A 250 14.85 -1.51 -26.49
C ASP A 250 14.82 -3.03 -26.31
N ASP A 251 15.50 -3.51 -25.27
CA ASP A 251 15.51 -4.93 -24.88
C ASP A 251 14.10 -5.47 -24.63
N ARG A 252 13.18 -4.64 -24.09
CA ARG A 252 11.81 -5.11 -23.79
C ARG A 252 11.05 -5.38 -25.08
N ARG A 253 11.17 -4.51 -26.08
CA ARG A 253 10.60 -4.75 -27.40
C ARG A 253 11.19 -5.99 -28.06
N SER A 254 12.52 -6.15 -28.03
CA SER A 254 13.19 -7.34 -28.60
C SER A 254 12.72 -8.63 -27.92
N ALA A 255 12.60 -8.64 -26.59
CA ALA A 255 12.06 -9.75 -25.81
C ALA A 255 10.65 -10.17 -26.25
N LEU A 256 9.75 -9.19 -26.43
CA LEU A 256 8.40 -9.44 -26.94
C LEU A 256 8.43 -9.93 -28.39
N LEU A 257 9.31 -9.36 -29.22
CA LEU A 257 9.44 -9.74 -30.62
C LEU A 257 9.91 -11.19 -30.77
N VAL A 258 10.87 -11.66 -29.97
CA VAL A 258 11.32 -13.07 -29.97
C VAL A 258 10.14 -14.01 -29.71
N LEU A 259 9.35 -13.76 -28.66
CA LEU A 259 8.20 -14.61 -28.34
C LEU A 259 7.16 -14.57 -29.45
N LEU A 260 6.77 -13.37 -29.88
CA LEU A 260 5.73 -13.20 -30.88
C LEU A 260 6.17 -13.75 -32.23
N ALA A 261 7.45 -13.71 -32.61
CA ALA A 261 7.94 -14.25 -33.87
C ALA A 261 8.06 -15.78 -33.85
N ASN A 262 8.45 -16.38 -32.73
CA ASN A 262 8.90 -17.78 -32.70
C ASN A 262 7.94 -18.78 -32.04
N LEU A 263 6.96 -18.35 -31.24
CA LEU A 263 6.01 -19.27 -30.60
C LEU A 263 5.14 -20.04 -31.64
N PRO A 264 4.77 -21.31 -31.41
CA PRO A 264 3.72 -21.93 -32.20
C PRO A 264 2.39 -21.19 -32.00
N LEU A 265 1.51 -21.19 -33.02
CA LEU A 265 0.24 -20.45 -33.01
C LEU A 265 -0.62 -20.75 -31.77
N SER A 266 -0.70 -22.02 -31.36
CA SER A 266 -1.44 -22.46 -30.17
C SER A 266 -0.86 -21.90 -28.87
N ALA A 267 0.46 -21.97 -28.69
CA ALA A 267 1.12 -21.41 -27.51
C ALA A 267 1.07 -19.89 -27.49
N LEU A 268 1.13 -19.24 -28.67
CA LEU A 268 0.96 -17.81 -28.80
C LEU A 268 -0.45 -17.38 -28.41
N ALA A 269 -1.50 -18.07 -28.89
CA ALA A 269 -2.88 -17.76 -28.56
C ALA A 269 -3.14 -17.78 -27.04
N LEU A 270 -2.53 -18.74 -26.33
CA LEU A 270 -2.60 -18.83 -24.87
C LEU A 270 -1.73 -17.78 -24.15
N SER A 271 -0.55 -17.44 -24.68
CA SER A 271 0.40 -16.53 -24.02
C SER A 271 0.12 -15.06 -24.27
N LEU A 272 -0.51 -14.71 -25.41
CA LEU A 272 -0.73 -13.33 -25.82
C LEU A 272 -1.59 -12.53 -24.81
N PRO A 273 -2.74 -13.04 -24.30
CA PRO A 273 -3.51 -12.32 -23.28
C PRO A 273 -2.68 -12.05 -22.02
N PHE A 274 -1.86 -13.02 -21.61
CA PHE A 274 -1.00 -12.88 -20.43
C PHE A 274 0.11 -11.85 -20.65
N ILE A 275 0.78 -11.86 -21.81
CA ILE A 275 1.80 -10.87 -22.18
C ILE A 275 1.20 -9.46 -22.17
N VAL A 276 0.03 -9.28 -22.80
CA VAL A 276 -0.68 -8.00 -22.85
C VAL A 276 -1.05 -7.54 -21.45
N ALA A 277 -1.68 -8.39 -20.64
CA ALA A 277 -2.05 -8.07 -19.26
C ALA A 277 -0.84 -7.68 -18.41
N THR A 278 0.29 -8.40 -18.53
CA THR A 278 1.50 -8.10 -17.77
C THR A 278 2.11 -6.76 -18.17
N CYS A 279 2.09 -6.41 -19.46
CA CYS A 279 2.53 -5.10 -19.94
C CYS A 279 1.63 -3.96 -19.41
N PHE A 280 0.31 -4.14 -19.40
CA PHE A 280 -0.61 -3.15 -18.81
C PHE A 280 -0.43 -3.01 -17.30
N LEU A 281 -0.26 -4.12 -16.58
CA LEU A 281 0.02 -4.10 -15.13
C LEU A 281 1.33 -3.39 -14.82
N ARG A 282 2.38 -3.61 -15.60
CA ARG A 282 3.67 -2.91 -15.47
C ARG A 282 3.55 -1.43 -15.81
N ALA A 283 2.84 -1.07 -16.89
CA ALA A 283 2.60 0.33 -17.24
C ALA A 283 1.81 1.05 -16.14
N ALA A 284 0.77 0.41 -15.59
CA ALA A 284 0.00 0.90 -14.46
C ALA A 284 0.87 1.06 -13.20
N PHE A 285 1.74 0.08 -12.91
CA PHE A 285 2.70 0.18 -11.82
C PHE A 285 3.67 1.34 -12.02
N PHE A 286 4.25 1.52 -13.21
CA PHE A 286 5.14 2.64 -13.49
C PHE A 286 4.39 3.98 -13.41
N ALA A 287 3.14 4.05 -13.84
CA ALA A 287 2.29 5.23 -13.66
C ALA A 287 2.04 5.53 -12.17
N ALA A 288 1.67 4.52 -11.37
CA ALA A 288 1.49 4.63 -9.93
C ALA A 288 2.80 5.00 -9.20
N ALA A 289 3.93 4.51 -9.70
CA ALA A 289 5.27 4.86 -9.24
C ALA A 289 5.76 6.24 -9.75
N LYS A 290 4.89 7.00 -10.44
CA LYS A 290 5.17 8.35 -10.98
C LYS A 290 6.30 8.37 -12.02
N ARG A 291 6.38 7.33 -12.85
CA ARG A 291 7.34 7.17 -13.96
C ARG A 291 6.61 7.09 -15.33
N PRO A 292 5.98 8.17 -15.80
CA PRO A 292 5.19 8.15 -17.03
C PRO A 292 6.02 7.78 -18.27
N GLY A 293 7.29 8.17 -18.32
CA GLY A 293 8.19 7.76 -19.41
C GLY A 293 8.45 6.25 -19.46
N ALA A 294 8.53 5.58 -18.31
CA ALA A 294 8.70 4.12 -18.25
C ALA A 294 7.40 3.38 -18.61
N ALA A 295 6.25 3.90 -18.17
CA ALA A 295 4.95 3.39 -18.59
C ALA A 295 4.75 3.52 -20.10
N GLY A 296 5.07 4.69 -20.66
CA GLY A 296 5.03 4.93 -22.11
C GLY A 296 5.99 4.02 -22.88
N ALA A 297 7.20 3.80 -22.38
CA ALA A 297 8.15 2.86 -22.98
C ALA A 297 7.64 1.42 -23.01
N GLU A 298 7.01 0.94 -21.94
CA GLU A 298 6.43 -0.42 -21.88
C GLU A 298 5.30 -0.59 -22.91
N LEU A 299 4.41 0.40 -23.04
CA LEU A 299 3.33 0.38 -24.03
C LEU A 299 3.87 0.52 -25.46
N ALA A 300 4.90 1.35 -25.67
CA ALA A 300 5.55 1.50 -26.97
C ALA A 300 6.27 0.22 -27.42
N ALA A 301 6.89 -0.52 -26.48
CA ALA A 301 7.51 -1.82 -26.73
C ALA A 301 6.46 -2.85 -27.17
N LEU A 302 5.34 -2.97 -26.44
CA LEU A 302 4.23 -3.85 -26.80
C LEU A 302 3.68 -3.53 -28.19
N ARG A 303 3.35 -2.25 -28.43
CA ARG A 303 2.89 -1.78 -29.74
C ARG A 303 3.88 -2.11 -30.84
N GLY A 304 5.16 -1.80 -30.62
CA GLY A 304 6.23 -2.02 -31.59
C GLY A 304 6.50 -3.50 -31.91
N ALA A 305 6.23 -4.40 -30.97
CA ALA A 305 6.32 -5.85 -31.17
C ALA A 305 5.10 -6.39 -31.91
N LEU A 306 3.88 -6.01 -31.52
CA LEU A 306 2.63 -6.44 -32.16
C LEU A 306 2.55 -6.06 -33.66
N PHE A 307 3.04 -4.88 -34.05
CA PHE A 307 3.03 -4.46 -35.45
C PHE A 307 4.10 -5.14 -36.31
N ARG A 308 5.26 -5.53 -35.74
CA ARG A 308 6.36 -6.14 -36.51
C ARG A 308 6.32 -7.67 -36.56
N ALA A 309 5.85 -8.32 -35.50
CA ALA A 309 5.85 -9.78 -35.39
C ALA A 309 5.11 -10.52 -36.53
N PRO A 310 3.95 -10.04 -37.05
CA PRO A 310 3.27 -10.72 -38.15
C PRO A 310 4.09 -10.77 -39.44
N ARG A 311 4.91 -9.75 -39.71
CA ARG A 311 5.80 -9.71 -40.89
C ARG A 311 6.94 -10.71 -40.75
N LEU A 312 7.57 -10.78 -39.57
CA LEU A 312 8.59 -11.78 -39.28
C LEU A 312 8.04 -13.20 -39.37
N ARG A 313 6.85 -13.45 -38.82
CA ARG A 313 6.20 -14.77 -38.88
C ARG A 313 5.93 -15.24 -40.30
N ARG A 314 5.42 -14.35 -41.17
CA ARG A 314 5.12 -14.71 -42.57
C ARG A 314 6.39 -15.06 -43.37
N ALA A 315 7.53 -14.49 -42.99
CA ALA A 315 8.82 -14.79 -43.59
C ALA A 315 9.46 -16.08 -43.03
N ARG A 316 8.87 -16.72 -42.01
CA ARG A 316 9.46 -17.86 -41.29
C ARG A 316 8.59 -19.11 -41.42
N ARG A 317 9.23 -20.27 -41.55
CA ARG A 317 8.54 -21.58 -41.40
C ARG A 317 8.42 -21.88 -39.89
N PRO A 318 7.22 -22.22 -39.37
CA PRO A 318 7.08 -22.56 -37.95
C PRO A 318 7.71 -23.93 -37.67
N GLY A 319 8.82 -23.96 -36.92
CA GLY A 319 9.56 -25.21 -36.70
C GLY A 319 9.41 -25.87 -35.32
N LEU A 320 8.82 -25.20 -34.31
CA LEU A 320 8.70 -25.79 -32.95
C LEU A 320 7.28 -26.08 -32.49
N THR A 321 7.09 -27.30 -32.00
CA THR A 321 5.88 -27.74 -31.32
C THR A 321 5.79 -27.14 -29.91
N ALA A 322 4.58 -27.07 -29.35
CA ALA A 322 4.36 -26.53 -28.00
C ALA A 322 5.12 -27.33 -26.91
N SER A 323 5.42 -28.62 -27.14
CA SER A 323 6.24 -29.43 -26.24
C SER A 323 7.71 -29.02 -26.27
N GLY A 324 8.28 -28.73 -27.45
CA GLY A 324 9.65 -28.21 -27.60
C GLY A 324 9.86 -26.87 -26.91
N VAL A 325 8.86 -25.98 -26.97
CA VAL A 325 8.89 -24.69 -26.25
C VAL A 325 8.91 -24.88 -24.72
N ASN A 326 8.08 -25.80 -24.21
CA ASN A 326 8.00 -26.07 -22.77
C ASN A 326 9.28 -26.69 -22.18
N ARG A 327 10.19 -27.25 -23.01
CA ARG A 327 11.49 -27.77 -22.55
C ARG A 327 12.37 -26.66 -21.97
N PHE A 328 12.31 -25.47 -22.56
CA PHE A 328 13.20 -24.36 -22.22
C PHE A 328 12.49 -23.17 -21.55
N GLN A 329 11.15 -23.17 -21.53
CA GLN A 329 10.40 -22.23 -20.72
C GLN A 329 10.11 -22.83 -19.33
N PRO A 330 10.67 -22.29 -18.24
CA PRO A 330 10.34 -22.77 -16.90
C PRO A 330 8.83 -22.69 -16.64
N ARG A 331 8.22 -23.81 -16.23
CA ARG A 331 6.75 -23.98 -16.09
C ARG A 331 6.13 -23.12 -14.98
N TRP A 332 6.94 -22.69 -14.01
CA TRP A 332 6.50 -21.86 -12.89
C TRP A 332 7.14 -20.47 -12.99
N PRO A 333 6.35 -19.39 -13.08
CA PRO A 333 6.82 -18.12 -12.57
C PRO A 333 7.01 -18.34 -11.07
N THR A 334 8.25 -18.30 -10.59
CA THR A 334 8.50 -18.36 -9.15
C THR A 334 7.70 -17.22 -8.54
N LEU A 335 6.64 -17.52 -7.77
CA LEU A 335 5.90 -16.53 -6.98
C LEU A 335 6.85 -15.64 -6.15
N ARG A 336 8.04 -16.18 -5.86
CA ARG A 336 9.19 -15.49 -5.23
C ARG A 336 9.74 -14.28 -6.01
N ARG A 337 9.51 -14.19 -7.32
CA ARG A 337 10.06 -13.13 -8.20
C ARG A 337 8.99 -12.23 -8.84
N LEU A 338 7.70 -12.40 -8.46
CA LEU A 338 6.62 -11.45 -8.76
C LEU A 338 6.98 -9.98 -8.46
N PRO A 339 7.73 -9.66 -7.39
CA PRO A 339 8.19 -8.29 -7.13
C PRO A 339 9.13 -7.75 -8.23
N ASP A 340 9.99 -8.59 -8.81
CA ASP A 340 10.93 -8.21 -9.86
C ASP A 340 10.21 -7.87 -11.17
N VAL A 341 9.00 -8.42 -11.39
CA VAL A 341 8.13 -8.11 -12.54
C VAL A 341 7.76 -6.63 -12.56
N PHE A 342 7.58 -6.01 -11.40
CA PHE A 342 7.19 -4.60 -11.23
C PHE A 342 8.39 -3.65 -11.18
N VAL A 343 9.57 -4.12 -10.80
CA VAL A 343 10.68 -3.25 -10.40
C VAL A 343 11.48 -2.66 -11.59
N GLY A 344 11.41 -3.24 -12.79
CA GLY A 344 12.07 -2.71 -13.99
C GLY A 344 13.61 -2.77 -13.94
N ARG A 345 14.27 -2.59 -15.09
CA ARG A 345 15.73 -2.82 -15.32
C ARG A 345 16.61 -2.53 -14.09
N GLY A 346 17.22 -3.59 -13.56
CA GLY A 346 18.36 -3.53 -12.64
C GLY A 346 18.08 -3.27 -11.16
N ALA A 347 16.83 -3.20 -10.71
CA ALA A 347 16.58 -3.12 -9.26
C ALA A 347 16.37 -4.54 -8.68
N THR A 348 17.39 -4.95 -7.95
CA THR A 348 17.54 -6.21 -7.24
C THR A 348 16.68 -6.20 -5.97
N LEU A 349 15.75 -7.13 -5.85
CA LEU A 349 15.27 -7.55 -4.54
C LEU A 349 16.10 -8.76 -4.10
N PRO A 350 16.62 -8.77 -2.85
CA PRO A 350 17.36 -9.93 -2.37
C PRO A 350 16.46 -11.17 -2.45
N SER A 351 16.95 -12.24 -3.07
CA SER A 351 16.31 -13.55 -2.95
C SER A 351 16.27 -13.93 -1.45
N PRO A 352 15.15 -14.48 -0.94
CA PRO A 352 15.11 -14.96 0.43
C PRO A 352 15.98 -16.21 0.53
N GLU A 353 17.18 -16.05 1.06
CA GLU A 353 18.06 -17.19 1.35
C GLU A 353 17.40 -18.19 2.32
N PRO A 354 17.82 -19.47 2.33
CA PRO A 354 17.46 -20.42 3.38
C PRO A 354 17.71 -19.79 4.77
N GLY A 355 16.67 -19.70 5.59
CA GLY A 355 16.73 -19.00 6.89
C GLY A 355 16.34 -17.52 6.89
N ALA A 356 15.88 -16.95 5.76
CA ALA A 356 15.33 -15.59 5.70
C ALA A 356 14.10 -15.41 6.61
N LEU A 357 13.22 -16.43 6.69
CA LEU A 357 12.08 -16.45 7.61
C LEU A 357 12.56 -16.38 9.07
N TYR A 358 13.56 -17.18 9.43
CA TYR A 358 14.14 -17.17 10.78
C TYR A 358 14.76 -15.80 11.13
N ARG A 359 15.51 -15.19 10.20
CA ARG A 359 16.07 -13.83 10.38
C ARG A 359 14.98 -12.76 10.45
N TRP A 360 13.88 -12.92 9.72
CA TRP A 360 12.75 -12.00 9.74
C TRP A 360 11.97 -12.11 11.06
N LEU A 361 11.68 -13.33 11.53
CA LEU A 361 11.02 -13.60 12.81
C LEU A 361 11.83 -13.06 13.99
N ARG A 362 13.17 -13.10 13.92
CA ARG A 362 14.06 -12.52 14.94
C ARG A 362 14.19 -11.00 14.90
N ARG A 363 13.50 -10.30 13.99
CA ARG A 363 13.51 -8.83 14.02
C ARG A 363 12.80 -8.36 15.30
N PRO A 364 13.39 -7.41 16.04
CA PRO A 364 12.85 -6.98 17.34
C PRO A 364 11.45 -6.40 17.25
N GLY A 365 11.10 -5.73 16.13
CA GLY A 365 9.73 -5.27 15.89
C GLY A 365 8.74 -6.42 15.66
N VAL A 366 9.15 -7.50 14.98
CA VAL A 366 8.31 -8.68 14.74
C VAL A 366 8.08 -9.45 16.04
N LEU A 367 9.14 -9.71 16.82
CA LEU A 367 9.02 -10.35 18.13
C LEU A 367 8.11 -9.55 19.09
N MET A 368 8.26 -8.23 19.12
CA MET A 368 7.40 -7.35 19.91
C MET A 368 5.93 -7.44 19.47
N THR A 369 5.66 -7.37 18.16
CA THR A 369 4.29 -7.50 17.64
C THR A 369 3.70 -8.88 17.94
N LEU A 370 4.48 -9.96 17.80
CA LEU A 370 4.04 -11.32 18.16
C LEU A 370 3.74 -11.43 19.66
N ALA A 371 4.60 -10.87 20.52
CA ALA A 371 4.37 -10.84 21.97
C ALA A 371 3.12 -10.05 22.34
N LEU A 372 2.92 -8.86 21.76
CA LEU A 372 1.70 -8.06 21.97
C LEU A 372 0.45 -8.77 21.42
N THR A 373 0.57 -9.49 20.31
CA THR A 373 -0.52 -10.30 19.76
C THR A 373 -0.88 -11.41 20.73
N LEU A 374 0.10 -12.12 21.30
CA LEU A 374 -0.15 -13.14 22.31
C LEU A 374 -0.83 -12.54 23.55
N VAL A 375 -0.35 -11.42 24.06
CA VAL A 375 -0.97 -10.71 25.20
C VAL A 375 -2.41 -10.33 24.88
N ALA A 376 -2.68 -9.75 23.70
CA ALA A 376 -4.02 -9.38 23.26
C ALA A 376 -4.93 -10.61 23.15
N LEU A 377 -4.50 -11.69 22.49
CA LEU A 377 -5.31 -12.91 22.37
C LEU A 377 -5.64 -13.54 23.74
N VAL A 378 -4.70 -13.54 24.69
CA VAL A 378 -4.93 -14.09 26.03
C VAL A 378 -5.84 -13.18 26.86
N ALA A 379 -5.65 -11.86 26.79
CA ALA A 379 -6.49 -10.90 27.51
C ALA A 379 -7.92 -10.86 26.93
N GLU A 380 -8.05 -10.93 25.61
CA GLU A 380 -9.32 -10.88 24.88
C GLU A 380 -9.97 -12.26 24.69
N ARG A 381 -9.48 -13.29 25.40
CA ARG A 381 -10.01 -14.66 25.32
C ARG A 381 -11.53 -14.74 25.45
N GLY A 382 -12.15 -13.88 26.28
CA GLY A 382 -13.60 -13.80 26.43
C GLY A 382 -14.33 -13.26 25.19
N LEU A 383 -13.73 -12.30 24.47
CA LEU A 383 -14.25 -11.75 23.21
C LEU A 383 -14.08 -12.72 22.04
N LEU A 384 -13.05 -13.58 22.08
CA LEU A 384 -12.83 -14.61 21.07
C LEU A 384 -13.74 -15.83 21.31
N ALA A 385 -13.96 -16.20 22.58
CA ALA A 385 -14.79 -17.32 22.98
C ALA A 385 -16.28 -17.12 22.64
N THR A 386 -16.77 -15.89 22.54
CA THR A 386 -18.16 -15.60 22.15
C THR A 386 -18.47 -16.01 20.71
N GLY A 387 -17.47 -16.15 19.83
CA GLY A 387 -17.60 -16.85 18.56
C GLY A 387 -18.68 -16.32 17.60
N GLY A 388 -18.90 -15.01 17.54
CA GLY A 388 -19.99 -14.42 16.77
C GLY A 388 -19.90 -12.91 16.56
N ARG A 389 -21.03 -12.30 16.22
CA ARG A 389 -21.15 -10.85 16.07
C ARG A 389 -21.07 -10.21 17.45
N LEU A 390 -20.07 -9.35 17.68
CA LEU A 390 -19.95 -8.60 18.92
C LEU A 390 -20.87 -7.38 18.90
N GLY A 391 -21.55 -7.11 20.00
CA GLY A 391 -22.36 -5.91 20.21
C GLY A 391 -22.38 -5.51 21.68
N GLY A 392 -22.79 -4.28 21.96
CA GLY A 392 -22.88 -3.74 23.32
C GLY A 392 -21.85 -2.64 23.60
N GLY A 393 -22.02 -1.93 24.72
CA GLY A 393 -21.22 -0.75 25.02
C GLY A 393 -21.36 0.32 23.93
N ALA A 394 -20.23 0.70 23.33
CA ALA A 394 -20.16 1.67 22.23
C ALA A 394 -20.08 1.00 20.84
N LEU A 395 -20.49 -0.26 20.71
CA LEU A 395 -20.44 -1.01 19.45
C LEU A 395 -21.83 -1.45 18.97
N VAL A 396 -22.19 -1.02 17.76
CA VAL A 396 -23.33 -1.61 17.03
C VAL A 396 -22.89 -2.96 16.46
N PRO A 397 -23.61 -4.06 16.71
CA PRO A 397 -23.29 -5.32 16.08
C PRO A 397 -23.34 -5.21 14.55
N ALA A 398 -22.30 -5.72 13.90
CA ALA A 398 -22.14 -5.62 12.45
C ALA A 398 -22.88 -6.75 11.74
N TRP A 399 -24.16 -6.51 11.48
CA TRP A 399 -25.05 -7.40 10.72
C TRP A 399 -24.85 -7.27 9.20
N GLY A 400 -25.48 -8.19 8.44
CA GLY A 400 -25.42 -8.19 6.98
C GLY A 400 -24.05 -8.50 6.36
N GLY A 401 -23.89 -8.12 5.10
CA GLY A 401 -22.68 -8.25 4.29
C GLY A 401 -22.06 -6.91 3.90
N ALA A 402 -20.91 -6.94 3.23
CA ALA A 402 -20.27 -5.71 2.72
C ALA A 402 -21.15 -4.94 1.73
N SER A 403 -22.04 -5.62 0.98
CA SER A 403 -23.02 -4.98 0.11
C SER A 403 -23.98 -4.08 0.87
N ASP A 404 -24.35 -4.44 2.09
CA ASP A 404 -25.29 -3.67 2.92
C ASP A 404 -24.62 -2.41 3.46
N LEU A 405 -23.34 -2.50 3.87
CA LEU A 405 -22.53 -1.33 4.22
C LEU A 405 -22.31 -0.40 3.02
N TRP A 406 -22.09 -0.94 1.82
CA TRP A 406 -22.01 -0.13 0.61
C TRP A 406 -23.34 0.52 0.27
N ALA A 407 -24.46 -0.20 0.37
CA ALA A 407 -25.79 0.37 0.16
C ALA A 407 -26.09 1.50 1.16
N GLU A 408 -25.71 1.30 2.42
CA GLU A 408 -25.80 2.31 3.48
C GLU A 408 -24.91 3.53 3.18
N TYR A 409 -23.69 3.33 2.71
CA TYR A 409 -22.84 4.46 2.35
C TYR A 409 -23.31 5.19 1.08
N LEU A 410 -23.85 4.48 0.09
CA LEU A 410 -24.25 5.04 -1.21
C LEU A 410 -25.61 5.73 -1.16
N THR A 411 -26.52 5.31 -0.27
CA THR A 411 -27.83 5.94 -0.14
C THR A 411 -27.71 7.39 0.36
N GLY A 412 -28.64 8.23 -0.09
CA GLY A 412 -28.84 9.59 0.43
C GLY A 412 -30.00 9.69 1.41
N TRP A 413 -30.68 8.57 1.69
CA TRP A 413 -31.75 8.46 2.66
C TRP A 413 -31.56 7.23 3.52
N HIS A 414 -31.60 7.44 4.82
CA HIS A 414 -31.36 6.43 5.83
C HIS A 414 -32.70 6.12 6.50
N PRO A 415 -33.29 4.94 6.26
CA PRO A 415 -34.53 4.52 6.90
C PRO A 415 -34.24 4.04 8.34
N VAL A 416 -33.70 4.92 9.18
CA VAL A 416 -33.32 4.64 10.57
C VAL A 416 -34.19 5.47 11.49
N GLY A 417 -34.73 4.87 12.57
CA GLY A 417 -35.69 5.53 13.43
C GLY A 417 -36.84 6.16 12.65
N LEU A 418 -37.04 7.46 12.81
CA LEU A 418 -38.07 8.23 12.10
C LEU A 418 -37.69 8.60 10.64
N GLY A 419 -36.48 8.28 10.20
CA GLY A 419 -35.94 8.62 8.88
C GLY A 419 -35.03 9.84 8.91
N SER A 420 -33.90 9.77 8.19
CA SER A 420 -32.96 10.89 8.08
C SER A 420 -32.37 11.05 6.68
N GLY A 421 -32.22 12.31 6.26
CA GLY A 421 -31.51 12.71 5.03
C GLY A 421 -30.05 13.09 5.27
N THR A 422 -29.54 12.95 6.50
CA THR A 422 -28.11 13.13 6.79
C THR A 422 -27.33 12.03 6.12
N GLY A 423 -26.31 12.35 5.31
CA GLY A 423 -25.51 11.33 4.65
C GLY A 423 -24.78 10.43 5.64
N ALA A 424 -24.61 9.15 5.27
CA ALA A 424 -23.88 8.18 6.08
C ALA A 424 -22.50 8.69 6.55
N PRO A 425 -22.09 8.35 7.78
CA PRO A 425 -20.81 8.76 8.30
C PRO A 425 -19.68 8.11 7.47
N PRO A 426 -18.56 8.81 7.23
CA PRO A 426 -17.52 8.29 6.34
C PRO A 426 -16.85 7.00 6.83
N TYR A 427 -16.87 6.72 8.15
CA TYR A 427 -16.30 5.48 8.67
C TYR A 427 -17.04 4.23 8.16
N ALA A 428 -18.34 4.32 7.83
CA ALA A 428 -19.11 3.21 7.26
C ALA A 428 -18.54 2.80 5.89
N GLY A 429 -18.10 3.76 5.08
CA GLY A 429 -17.40 3.48 3.81
C GLY A 429 -16.03 2.82 4.03
N VAL A 430 -15.28 3.22 5.07
CA VAL A 430 -14.01 2.56 5.41
C VAL A 430 -14.23 1.13 5.89
N LEU A 431 -15.27 0.89 6.71
CA LEU A 431 -15.68 -0.45 7.11
C LEU A 431 -16.16 -1.28 5.92
N ALA A 432 -16.88 -0.70 4.97
CA ALA A 432 -17.32 -1.39 3.75
C ALA A 432 -16.11 -1.88 2.92
N VAL A 433 -15.08 -1.05 2.76
CA VAL A 433 -13.82 -1.43 2.10
C VAL A 433 -13.14 -2.58 2.85
N LEU A 434 -12.99 -2.47 4.17
CA LEU A 434 -12.33 -3.49 4.97
C LEU A 434 -13.12 -4.82 4.95
N ALA A 435 -14.45 -4.76 5.04
CA ALA A 435 -15.33 -5.91 4.93
C ALA A 435 -15.24 -6.57 3.55
N THR A 436 -15.15 -5.77 2.48
CA THR A 436 -14.96 -6.28 1.11
C THR A 436 -13.64 -7.05 1.00
N LEU A 437 -12.56 -6.53 1.58
CA LEU A 437 -11.25 -7.22 1.63
C LEU A 437 -11.29 -8.50 2.48
N LEU A 438 -12.15 -8.55 3.49
CA LEU A 438 -12.36 -9.70 4.39
C LEU A 438 -13.54 -10.57 3.93
N PHE A 439 -13.61 -10.83 2.62
CA PHE A 439 -14.58 -11.75 2.00
C PHE A 439 -16.05 -11.35 2.20
N GLY A 440 -16.32 -10.05 2.28
CA GLY A 440 -17.66 -9.51 2.42
C GLY A 440 -18.25 -9.60 3.82
N LYS A 441 -17.43 -9.79 4.88
CA LYS A 441 -17.89 -10.01 6.27
C LYS A 441 -17.63 -8.79 7.18
N PRO A 442 -18.64 -7.94 7.46
CA PRO A 442 -18.53 -6.78 8.35
C PRO A 442 -18.10 -7.12 9.78
N TRP A 443 -18.70 -8.15 10.38
CA TRP A 443 -18.36 -8.59 11.73
C TRP A 443 -16.88 -8.98 11.88
N LEU A 444 -16.30 -9.57 10.84
CA LEU A 444 -14.88 -9.94 10.83
C LEU A 444 -14.00 -8.68 10.74
N ALA A 445 -14.42 -7.67 9.97
CA ALA A 445 -13.72 -6.38 9.92
C ALA A 445 -13.69 -5.70 11.30
N VAL A 446 -14.82 -5.68 12.00
CA VAL A 446 -14.91 -5.14 13.38
C VAL A 446 -14.05 -5.95 14.35
N LEU A 447 -14.11 -7.28 14.30
CA LEU A 447 -13.30 -8.15 15.15
C LEU A 447 -11.79 -7.94 14.91
N VAL A 448 -11.37 -7.84 13.64
CA VAL A 448 -9.97 -7.57 13.29
C VAL A 448 -9.53 -6.21 13.81
N ILE A 449 -10.36 -5.16 13.71
CA ILE A 449 -10.03 -3.84 14.27
C ILE A 449 -9.83 -3.92 15.79
N LEU A 450 -10.73 -4.61 16.51
CA LEU A 450 -10.65 -4.77 17.96
C LEU A 450 -9.40 -5.55 18.37
N VAL A 451 -9.24 -6.77 17.86
CA VAL A 451 -8.18 -7.71 18.27
C VAL A 451 -6.80 -7.27 17.79
N ALA A 452 -6.71 -6.74 16.58
CA ALA A 452 -5.44 -6.27 16.05
C ALA A 452 -5.09 -4.85 16.53
N GLY A 453 -5.99 -4.14 17.20
CA GLY A 453 -5.81 -2.74 17.63
C GLY A 453 -4.54 -2.54 18.46
N VAL A 454 -4.36 -3.35 19.52
CA VAL A 454 -3.19 -3.30 20.40
C VAL A 454 -1.88 -3.66 19.68
N PRO A 455 -1.74 -4.81 19.00
CA PRO A 455 -0.49 -5.16 18.32
C PRO A 455 -0.15 -4.20 17.16
N LEU A 456 -1.16 -3.69 16.43
CA LEU A 456 -0.95 -2.69 15.39
C LEU A 456 -0.51 -1.34 15.96
N ALA A 457 -1.11 -0.87 17.05
CA ALA A 457 -0.69 0.35 17.74
C ALA A 457 0.76 0.26 18.22
N GLY A 458 1.17 -0.90 18.75
CA GLY A 458 2.56 -1.14 19.13
C GLY A 458 3.51 -1.11 17.94
N LEU A 459 3.12 -1.74 16.82
CA LEU A 459 3.91 -1.74 15.58
C LEU A 459 4.06 -0.32 15.02
N THR A 460 2.98 0.46 14.93
CA THR A 460 3.03 1.82 14.40
C THR A 460 3.85 2.74 15.31
N ALA A 461 3.70 2.64 16.63
CA ALA A 461 4.52 3.36 17.59
C ALA A 461 6.01 2.97 17.52
N TYR A 462 6.33 1.69 17.40
CA TYR A 462 7.70 1.21 17.19
C TYR A 462 8.32 1.82 15.92
N THR A 463 7.59 1.80 14.80
CA THR A 463 8.07 2.37 13.54
C THR A 463 8.25 3.89 13.65
N ALA A 464 7.37 4.59 14.37
CA ALA A 464 7.49 6.02 14.64
C ALA A 464 8.73 6.34 15.47
N ALA A 465 8.95 5.61 16.57
CA ALA A 465 10.14 5.77 17.43
C ALA A 465 11.46 5.49 16.70
N ARG A 466 11.43 4.63 15.66
CA ARG A 466 12.55 4.38 14.75
C ARG A 466 12.78 5.54 13.77
N ARG A 467 11.71 6.16 13.24
CA ARG A 467 11.75 7.14 12.14
C ARG A 467 11.89 8.60 12.57
N LEU A 468 11.33 9.03 13.70
CA LEU A 468 11.30 10.44 14.16
C LEU A 468 12.68 11.01 14.60
N ARG A 469 13.79 10.41 14.18
CA ARG A 469 15.17 10.73 14.62
C ARG A 469 15.88 11.79 13.77
N GLY A 470 15.27 12.24 12.67
CA GLY A 470 15.86 13.20 11.74
C GLY A 470 15.83 14.67 12.18
N LEU A 471 15.41 15.00 13.41
CA LEU A 471 15.42 16.37 13.91
C LEU A 471 16.85 16.73 14.36
N PRO A 472 17.60 17.55 13.61
CA PRO A 472 18.94 17.96 14.03
C PRO A 472 18.85 18.70 15.37
N PRO A 473 19.80 18.49 16.31
CA PRO A 473 19.93 19.41 17.44
C PRO A 473 20.11 20.82 16.88
N ARG A 474 19.41 21.81 17.44
CA ARG A 474 19.74 23.23 17.25
C ARG A 474 21.11 23.44 17.87
N THR A 475 22.18 23.27 17.11
CA THR A 475 23.50 23.77 17.49
C THR A 475 23.51 25.26 17.26
N SER A 476 23.80 26.04 18.30
CA SER A 476 24.08 27.45 18.18
C SER A 476 25.40 27.63 17.40
N PRO A 477 25.59 28.68 16.58
CA PRO A 477 26.83 28.91 15.82
C PRO A 477 28.10 29.02 16.69
N ALA A 478 27.96 29.17 18.02
CA ALA A 478 29.07 29.38 18.95
C ALA A 478 29.90 28.12 19.30
N ASP A 479 29.43 26.90 18.98
CA ASP A 479 30.13 25.64 19.33
C ASP A 479 31.10 25.12 18.24
N GLN A 480 31.34 25.91 17.17
CA GLN A 480 32.33 25.60 16.12
C GLN A 480 33.61 26.42 16.30
N ALA A 481 34.31 26.24 17.42
CA ALA A 481 35.70 26.65 17.54
C ALA A 481 36.60 25.41 17.35
N PRO A 482 37.60 25.44 16.44
CA PRO A 482 38.52 24.32 16.26
C PRO A 482 39.59 24.39 17.35
N THR A 483 39.42 23.66 18.46
CA THR A 483 40.53 23.38 19.37
C THR A 483 41.31 22.18 18.83
N GLY A 484 42.57 22.43 18.47
CA GLY A 484 43.46 21.46 17.86
C GLY A 484 44.06 20.44 18.83
N ARG A 485 44.66 19.42 18.22
CA ARG A 485 45.56 18.37 18.73
C ARG A 485 44.91 17.17 19.44
N GLY A 486 45.01 16.01 18.78
CA GLY A 486 44.81 14.69 19.39
C GLY A 486 44.78 13.56 18.35
N ARG A 487 45.83 12.73 18.31
CA ARG A 487 46.09 11.62 17.37
C ARG A 487 45.09 10.47 17.49
N SER A 488 44.92 9.77 16.36
CA SER A 488 44.70 8.32 16.19
C SER A 488 43.59 7.62 16.99
N SER A 489 42.49 7.30 16.30
CA SER A 489 42.01 5.91 16.22
C SER A 489 41.06 5.76 15.01
N VAL A 490 41.49 4.96 14.02
CA VAL A 490 40.64 4.50 12.93
C VAL A 490 39.75 3.39 13.50
N GLY A 491 38.73 3.80 14.25
CA GLY A 491 37.65 2.94 14.69
C GLY A 491 36.64 2.80 13.56
N ARG A 492 36.37 1.57 13.12
CA ARG A 492 35.32 1.21 12.16
C ARG A 492 33.99 1.84 12.58
N SER A 493 33.67 3.00 12.02
CA SER A 493 32.33 3.57 12.05
C SER A 493 31.45 2.76 11.11
N THR A 494 31.00 1.60 11.59
CA THR A 494 29.80 0.98 11.03
C THR A 494 28.66 1.94 11.37
N SER A 495 28.23 2.69 10.35
CA SER A 495 27.09 3.59 10.43
C SER A 495 25.81 2.77 10.65
N THR A 496 25.59 2.29 11.87
CA THR A 496 24.28 1.81 12.28
C THR A 496 23.43 3.04 12.55
N ARG A 497 22.67 3.46 11.54
CA ARG A 497 21.61 4.50 11.60
C ARG A 497 20.45 4.07 12.52
N GLY A 498 20.76 3.65 13.75
CA GLY A 498 19.82 3.11 14.72
C GLY A 498 20.18 3.55 16.13
N GLY A 499 19.45 4.51 16.71
CA GLY A 499 19.30 4.61 18.16
C GLY A 499 18.80 3.30 18.78
N PRO A 500 18.90 3.15 20.11
CA PRO A 500 18.80 1.85 20.77
C PRO A 500 17.47 1.19 20.42
N VAL A 501 17.55 0.01 19.81
CA VAL A 501 16.40 -0.87 19.58
C VAL A 501 15.52 -1.02 20.83
N PRO A 502 16.09 -1.17 22.06
CA PRO A 502 15.29 -1.32 23.27
C PRO A 502 14.31 -0.18 23.53
N VAL A 503 14.69 1.08 23.27
CA VAL A 503 13.80 2.23 23.51
C VAL A 503 12.63 2.25 22.52
N ALA A 504 12.87 1.84 21.27
CA ALA A 504 11.78 1.76 20.29
C ALA A 504 10.80 0.63 20.63
N VAL A 505 11.31 -0.51 21.11
CA VAL A 505 10.48 -1.62 21.60
C VAL A 505 9.67 -1.17 22.82
N TRP A 506 10.32 -0.53 23.80
CA TRP A 506 9.63 0.03 24.97
C TRP A 506 8.52 1.00 24.57
N ALA A 507 8.80 1.97 23.70
CA ALA A 507 7.80 2.94 23.26
C ALA A 507 6.62 2.27 22.55
N GLY A 508 6.87 1.24 21.74
CA GLY A 508 5.83 0.44 21.09
C GLY A 508 4.95 -0.30 22.10
N VAL A 509 5.57 -1.06 23.02
CA VAL A 509 4.85 -1.85 24.04
C VAL A 509 4.07 -0.94 24.99
N THR A 510 4.70 0.10 25.53
CA THR A 510 4.07 1.04 26.47
C THR A 510 2.89 1.75 25.82
N TYR A 511 3.00 2.17 24.56
CA TYR A 511 1.91 2.84 23.85
C TYR A 511 0.74 1.90 23.54
N ALA A 512 1.03 0.65 23.16
CA ALA A 512 0.01 -0.35 22.87
C ALA A 512 -0.82 -0.74 24.10
N LEU A 513 -0.20 -0.76 25.28
CA LEU A 513 -0.81 -1.22 26.54
C LEU A 513 -1.28 -0.06 27.43
N LEU A 514 -1.50 1.12 26.86
CA LEU A 514 -2.06 2.22 27.64
C LEU A 514 -3.50 1.89 28.09
N PRO A 515 -3.96 2.38 29.26
CA PRO A 515 -5.33 2.16 29.73
C PRO A 515 -6.40 2.60 28.72
N VAL A 516 -6.11 3.61 27.92
CA VAL A 516 -6.98 4.07 26.83
C VAL A 516 -7.15 3.05 25.70
N ALA A 517 -6.11 2.26 25.42
CA ALA A 517 -6.14 1.20 24.42
C ALA A 517 -7.00 0.03 24.90
N THR A 518 -6.71 -0.48 26.11
CA THR A 518 -7.42 -1.62 26.69
C THR A 518 -8.88 -1.29 26.95
N GLY A 519 -9.17 -0.10 27.50
CA GLY A 519 -10.53 0.36 27.74
C GLY A 519 -11.34 0.58 26.45
N ALA A 520 -10.70 1.01 25.37
CA ALA A 520 -11.39 1.15 24.08
C ALA A 520 -11.75 -0.22 23.48
N VAL A 521 -10.88 -1.23 23.61
CA VAL A 521 -11.17 -2.60 23.17
C VAL A 521 -12.31 -3.20 23.97
N THR A 522 -12.28 -3.12 25.31
CA THR A 522 -13.32 -3.71 26.18
C THR A 522 -14.69 -3.06 26.03
N THR A 523 -14.74 -1.78 25.66
CA THR A 523 -16.00 -1.02 25.49
C THR A 523 -16.46 -0.91 24.04
N GLY A 524 -15.69 -1.44 23.08
CA GLY A 524 -16.06 -1.47 21.66
C GLY A 524 -15.87 -0.16 20.91
N ARG A 525 -14.98 0.72 21.37
CA ARG A 525 -14.79 2.07 20.84
C ARG A 525 -13.87 2.08 19.62
N LEU A 526 -14.44 1.76 18.46
CA LEU A 526 -13.72 1.68 17.18
C LEU A 526 -12.96 2.96 16.84
N GLY A 527 -13.55 4.13 17.14
CA GLY A 527 -12.92 5.41 16.87
C GLY A 527 -11.57 5.58 17.56
N THR A 528 -11.54 5.42 18.88
CA THR A 528 -10.31 5.45 19.67
C THR A 528 -9.28 4.40 19.21
N ILE A 529 -9.70 3.19 18.86
CA ILE A 529 -8.80 2.12 18.39
C ILE A 529 -8.14 2.47 17.05
N VAL A 530 -8.91 2.99 16.09
CA VAL A 530 -8.35 3.41 14.80
C VAL A 530 -7.38 4.59 15.01
N VAL A 531 -7.72 5.55 15.88
CA VAL A 531 -6.85 6.69 16.19
C VAL A 531 -5.54 6.24 16.84
N ILE A 532 -5.56 5.35 17.84
CA ILE A 532 -4.33 4.89 18.49
C ILE A 532 -3.42 4.14 17.51
N VAL A 533 -3.98 3.38 16.57
CA VAL A 533 -3.18 2.73 15.52
C VAL A 533 -2.57 3.74 14.55
N LEU A 534 -3.35 4.72 14.09
CA LEU A 534 -2.93 5.65 13.03
C LEU A 534 -2.09 6.83 13.54
N LEU A 535 -2.27 7.28 14.79
CA LEU A 535 -1.63 8.49 15.33
C LEU A 535 -0.10 8.47 15.23
N PRO A 536 0.62 7.38 15.55
CA PRO A 536 2.07 7.35 15.38
C PRO A 536 2.50 7.50 13.90
N LEU A 537 1.75 6.93 12.95
CA LEU A 537 2.02 7.09 11.52
C LEU A 537 1.73 8.51 11.04
N ILE A 538 0.61 9.10 11.47
CA ILE A 538 0.28 10.52 11.23
C ILE A 538 1.44 11.39 11.72
N GLY A 539 1.95 11.16 12.93
CA GLY A 539 3.10 11.89 13.48
C GLY A 539 4.39 11.76 12.65
N VAL A 540 4.68 10.57 12.10
CA VAL A 540 5.83 10.35 11.19
C VAL A 540 5.70 11.17 9.92
N PHE A 541 4.57 11.08 9.23
CA PHE A 541 4.37 11.80 7.96
C PHE A 541 4.18 13.31 8.16
N ALA A 542 3.56 13.74 9.26
CA ALA A 542 3.46 15.15 9.65
C ALA A 542 4.84 15.74 9.94
N THR A 543 5.69 15.02 10.69
CA THR A 543 7.07 15.45 10.91
C THR A 543 7.85 15.51 9.59
N GLY A 544 7.68 14.51 8.71
CA GLY A 544 8.26 14.50 7.38
C GLY A 544 7.83 15.71 6.53
N THR A 545 6.57 16.11 6.65
CA THR A 545 5.99 17.29 5.98
C THR A 545 6.62 18.61 6.43
N LEU A 546 6.98 18.72 7.71
CA LEU A 546 7.61 19.90 8.29
C LEU A 546 9.13 19.93 8.11
N THR A 547 9.79 18.76 8.03
CA THR A 547 11.25 18.65 8.12
C THR A 547 11.94 18.30 6.80
N THR A 548 11.30 17.53 5.92
CA THR A 548 11.89 17.10 4.64
C THR A 548 11.42 18.00 3.50
N SER A 549 11.94 17.86 2.28
CA SER A 549 11.40 18.48 1.05
C SER A 549 10.49 17.55 0.24
N SER A 550 10.02 16.45 0.86
CA SER A 550 9.21 15.45 0.19
C SER A 550 7.87 16.00 -0.29
N ARG A 551 7.46 15.58 -1.50
CA ARG A 551 6.15 15.92 -2.08
C ARG A 551 5.04 14.98 -1.63
N HIS A 552 5.34 13.74 -1.21
CA HIS A 552 4.32 12.72 -0.87
C HIS A 552 3.91 12.73 0.61
N THR A 553 4.79 13.18 1.51
CA THR A 553 4.51 13.19 2.96
C THR A 553 3.27 13.99 3.36
N PRO A 554 2.94 15.18 2.80
CA PRO A 554 1.72 15.88 3.19
C PRO A 554 0.46 15.13 2.78
N TRP A 555 0.46 14.50 1.59
CA TRP A 555 -0.67 13.69 1.12
C TRP A 555 -0.86 12.43 1.95
N ALA A 556 0.23 11.75 2.31
CA ALA A 556 0.18 10.59 3.20
C ALA A 556 -0.31 10.97 4.61
N ALA A 557 0.17 12.08 5.17
CA ALA A 557 -0.31 12.59 6.45
C ALA A 557 -1.81 12.95 6.39
N GLY A 558 -2.23 13.64 5.33
CA GLY A 558 -3.62 14.03 5.11
C GLY A 558 -4.56 12.84 4.91
N LEU A 559 -4.13 11.81 4.16
CA LEU A 559 -4.92 10.59 3.96
C LEU A 559 -5.12 9.82 5.27
N LEU A 560 -4.05 9.61 6.04
CA LEU A 560 -4.14 8.94 7.34
C LEU A 560 -5.00 9.73 8.33
N LEU A 561 -4.87 11.06 8.32
CA LEU A 561 -5.69 11.95 9.12
C LEU A 561 -7.16 11.94 8.67
N ALA A 562 -7.45 11.78 7.37
CA ALA A 562 -8.81 11.64 6.86
C ALA A 562 -9.48 10.35 7.33
N VAL A 563 -8.75 9.22 7.32
CA VAL A 563 -9.26 7.96 7.88
C VAL A 563 -9.50 8.10 9.38
N ALA A 564 -8.57 8.71 10.12
CA ALA A 564 -8.76 8.90 11.56
C ALA A 564 -9.93 9.88 11.87
N MET A 565 -10.09 10.95 11.09
CA MET A 565 -11.20 11.89 11.19
C MET A 565 -12.55 11.26 10.87
N ALA A 566 -12.61 10.32 9.92
CA ALA A 566 -13.83 9.59 9.58
C ALA A 566 -14.39 8.83 10.81
N PHE A 567 -13.49 8.24 11.60
CA PHE A 567 -13.82 7.46 12.81
C PHE A 567 -13.95 8.31 14.08
N ALA A 568 -13.19 9.40 14.18
CA ALA A 568 -13.21 10.30 15.33
C ALA A 568 -12.83 11.73 14.88
N PRO A 569 -13.83 12.58 14.54
CA PRO A 569 -13.57 13.92 14.02
C PRO A 569 -12.72 14.82 14.93
N LEU A 570 -12.71 14.58 16.25
CA LEU A 570 -11.84 15.26 17.21
C LEU A 570 -10.35 15.19 16.83
N THR A 571 -9.93 14.11 16.16
CA THR A 571 -8.54 13.90 15.72
C THR A 571 -8.06 15.03 14.82
N TRP A 572 -8.92 15.56 13.93
CA TRP A 572 -8.55 16.65 13.03
C TRP A 572 -8.37 17.96 13.80
N VAL A 573 -9.26 18.27 14.74
CA VAL A 573 -9.14 19.46 15.60
C VAL A 573 -7.84 19.43 16.39
N LEU A 574 -7.52 18.30 17.02
CA LEU A 574 -6.26 18.11 17.74
C LEU A 574 -5.04 18.22 16.81
N ALA A 575 -5.12 17.67 15.59
CA ALA A 575 -4.05 17.78 14.60
C ALA A 575 -3.81 19.23 14.15
N VAL A 576 -4.85 20.06 14.01
CA VAL A 576 -4.72 21.50 13.72
C VAL A 576 -4.06 22.21 14.91
N LEU A 577 -4.54 21.97 16.14
CA LEU A 577 -4.02 22.58 17.36
C LEU A 577 -2.55 22.24 17.63
N VAL A 578 -2.11 21.02 17.29
CA VAL A 578 -0.71 20.59 17.42
C VAL A 578 0.13 21.01 16.21
N GLY A 579 -0.43 20.93 15.00
CA GLY A 579 0.27 21.16 13.75
C GLY A 579 0.75 22.60 13.57
N LEU A 580 -0.06 23.59 13.98
CA LEU A 580 0.28 25.00 13.88
C LEU A 580 1.51 25.37 14.75
N PRO A 581 1.56 25.10 16.07
CA PRO A 581 2.77 25.30 16.87
C PRO A 581 3.95 24.43 16.42
N ALA A 582 3.70 23.18 16.01
CA ALA A 582 4.75 22.29 15.53
C ALA A 582 5.45 22.83 14.26
N ARG A 583 4.73 23.56 13.40
CA ARG A 583 5.33 24.28 12.26
C ARG A 583 6.42 25.23 12.72
N TYR A 584 6.12 26.08 13.70
CA TYR A 584 7.07 27.06 14.22
C TYR A 584 8.23 26.37 14.96
N ALA A 585 7.93 25.34 15.77
CA ALA A 585 8.93 24.64 16.56
C ALA A 585 9.91 23.80 15.72
N LEU A 586 9.43 23.09 14.69
CA LEU A 586 10.20 22.11 13.91
C LEU A 586 10.70 22.65 12.57
N ALA A 587 9.88 23.44 11.86
CA ALA A 587 10.22 23.92 10.52
C ALA A 587 10.93 25.28 10.54
N GLY A 588 10.73 26.10 11.58
CA GLY A 588 11.24 27.49 11.60
C GLY A 588 10.73 28.30 10.40
N HIS A 589 11.61 29.10 9.79
CA HIS A 589 11.32 29.92 8.60
C HIS A 589 11.50 29.18 7.26
N ARG A 590 11.50 27.84 7.24
CA ARG A 590 11.72 27.10 5.99
C ARG A 590 10.61 27.40 4.96
N PRO A 591 10.95 27.82 3.74
CA PRO A 591 9.97 28.13 2.71
C PRO A 591 9.19 26.88 2.30
N GLY A 592 7.88 27.02 2.10
CA GLY A 592 7.00 25.92 1.66
C GLY A 592 6.54 24.94 2.73
N ALA A 593 7.08 24.97 3.96
CA ALA A 593 6.59 24.12 5.06
C ALA A 593 5.13 24.41 5.42
N GLY A 594 4.73 25.69 5.42
CA GLY A 594 3.34 26.10 5.65
C GLY A 594 2.39 25.58 4.58
N ARG A 595 2.73 25.71 3.29
CA ARG A 595 1.91 25.18 2.18
C ARG A 595 1.69 23.67 2.31
N ARG A 596 2.72 22.91 2.68
CA ARG A 596 2.59 21.45 2.82
C ARG A 596 1.81 21.03 4.07
N LEU A 597 1.95 21.77 5.16
CA LEU A 597 1.07 21.59 6.33
C LEU A 597 -0.39 21.90 5.97
N ALA A 598 -0.63 22.96 5.20
CA ALA A 598 -1.97 23.30 4.71
C ALA A 598 -2.56 22.17 3.83
N VAL A 599 -1.76 21.54 2.96
CA VAL A 599 -2.19 20.34 2.23
C VAL A 599 -2.55 19.20 3.18
N ALA A 600 -1.68 18.89 4.15
CA ALA A 600 -1.92 17.79 5.10
C ALA A 600 -3.19 18.00 5.96
N LEU A 601 -3.46 19.24 6.41
CA LEU A 601 -4.63 19.58 7.22
C LEU A 601 -5.90 19.83 6.38
N GLY A 602 -5.75 20.22 5.11
CA GLY A 602 -6.86 20.50 4.19
C GLY A 602 -7.41 19.26 3.49
N VAL A 603 -6.60 18.21 3.30
CA VAL A 603 -7.06 16.94 2.69
C VAL A 603 -8.23 16.31 3.44
N PRO A 604 -8.20 16.11 4.78
CA PRO A 604 -9.32 15.52 5.51
C PRO A 604 -10.67 16.23 5.31
N PRO A 605 -10.80 17.56 5.54
CA PRO A 605 -12.09 18.20 5.40
C PRO A 605 -12.60 18.25 3.96
N LEU A 606 -11.70 18.31 2.97
CA LEU A 606 -12.07 18.31 1.55
C LEU A 606 -12.50 16.91 1.07
N LEU A 607 -11.78 15.87 1.48
CA LEU A 607 -12.09 14.49 1.08
C LEU A 607 -13.38 13.98 1.70
N LEU A 608 -13.77 14.50 2.87
CA LEU A 608 -14.99 14.08 3.59
C LEU A 608 -16.19 15.02 3.33
N LEU A 609 -16.15 15.87 2.29
CA LEU A 609 -17.33 16.63 1.88
C LEU A 609 -18.44 15.69 1.37
N PRO A 610 -19.73 15.97 1.62
CA PRO A 610 -20.27 17.12 2.37
C PRO A 610 -20.36 16.90 3.90
N TRP A 611 -19.96 15.75 4.43
CA TRP A 611 -20.08 15.43 5.86
C TRP A 611 -19.35 16.44 6.76
N THR A 612 -18.23 16.99 6.30
CA THR A 612 -17.53 18.07 7.00
C THR A 612 -18.34 19.36 7.16
N LEU A 613 -19.23 19.70 6.21
CA LEU A 613 -20.15 20.82 6.37
C LEU A 613 -21.18 20.54 7.47
N HIS A 614 -21.62 19.28 7.61
CA HIS A 614 -22.51 18.88 8.69
C HIS A 614 -21.84 19.03 10.07
N LEU A 615 -20.56 18.64 10.19
CA LEU A 615 -19.79 18.83 11.42
C LEU A 615 -19.61 20.32 11.77
N LEU A 616 -19.34 21.16 10.77
CA LEU A 616 -19.21 22.61 10.98
C LEU A 616 -20.54 23.25 11.40
N ALA A 617 -21.66 22.76 10.88
CA ALA A 617 -23.00 23.20 11.29
C ALA A 617 -23.38 22.70 12.70
N HIS A 618 -22.80 21.59 13.16
CA HIS A 618 -23.07 20.99 14.48
C HIS A 618 -21.75 20.71 15.24
N PRO A 619 -21.09 21.74 15.82
CA PRO A 619 -19.76 21.60 16.38
C PRO A 619 -19.60 20.54 17.48
N SER A 620 -20.68 20.23 18.21
CA SER A 620 -20.67 19.17 19.22
C SER A 620 -20.43 17.77 18.63
N GLU A 621 -20.67 17.56 17.34
CA GLU A 621 -20.38 16.30 16.64
C GLU A 621 -18.88 16.02 16.56
N PHE A 622 -18.02 17.05 16.65
CA PHE A 622 -16.57 16.85 16.69
C PHE A 622 -16.12 16.06 17.92
N LEU A 623 -16.89 16.07 19.01
CA LEU A 623 -16.56 15.32 20.23
C LEU A 623 -17.00 13.85 20.15
N ARG A 624 -17.76 13.46 19.12
CA ARG A 624 -18.21 12.08 18.92
C ARG A 624 -17.13 11.22 18.28
N GLU A 625 -17.25 9.92 18.50
CA GLU A 625 -16.51 8.88 17.78
C GLU A 625 -17.49 7.89 17.15
N ALA A 626 -17.01 7.00 16.28
CA ALA A 626 -17.81 5.96 15.65
C ALA A 626 -18.47 5.04 16.69
N GLY A 627 -19.78 4.79 16.52
CA GLY A 627 -20.61 4.01 17.44
C GLY A 627 -21.64 4.85 18.21
N PRO A 628 -22.55 4.20 18.95
CA PRO A 628 -23.62 4.88 19.68
C PRO A 628 -23.08 5.61 20.92
N ARG A 629 -23.88 6.56 21.42
CA ARG A 629 -23.60 7.23 22.70
C ARG A 629 -23.74 6.24 23.86
N ALA A 630 -22.61 5.78 24.39
CA ALA A 630 -22.53 5.06 25.64
C ALA A 630 -21.94 5.97 26.71
N ALA A 631 -22.75 6.30 27.73
CA ALA A 631 -22.31 7.08 28.88
C ALA A 631 -21.18 6.36 29.62
N VAL A 632 -20.20 7.12 30.08
CA VAL A 632 -19.04 6.60 30.82
C VAL A 632 -19.12 7.07 32.25
N ALA A 633 -18.91 6.17 33.21
CA ALA A 633 -18.79 6.54 34.62
C ALA A 633 -17.65 7.56 34.78
N ARG A 634 -17.89 8.64 35.54
CA ARG A 634 -16.87 9.66 35.75
C ARG A 634 -15.65 9.06 36.46
N PRO A 635 -14.44 9.14 35.87
CA PRO A 635 -13.23 8.67 36.52
C PRO A 635 -12.90 9.50 37.76
N GLU A 636 -12.18 8.88 38.70
CA GLU A 636 -11.59 9.60 39.84
C GLU A 636 -10.69 10.75 39.37
N ALA A 637 -10.62 11.83 40.16
CA ALA A 637 -9.92 13.05 39.77
C ALA A 637 -8.43 12.82 39.39
N GLY A 638 -7.75 11.88 40.04
CA GLY A 638 -6.36 11.52 39.74
C GLY A 638 -6.16 10.63 38.52
N ALA A 639 -7.20 9.96 38.04
CA ALA A 639 -7.09 8.95 36.98
C ALA A 639 -6.79 9.57 35.61
N LEU A 640 -7.38 10.73 35.34
CA LEU A 640 -7.18 11.49 34.11
C LEU A 640 -5.72 11.97 33.97
N VAL A 641 -5.13 12.50 35.04
CA VAL A 641 -3.72 12.96 35.08
C VAL A 641 -2.76 11.81 34.75
N LEU A 642 -3.13 10.61 35.17
CA LEU A 642 -2.43 9.37 34.89
C LEU A 642 -2.92 8.69 33.60
N LEU A 643 -3.48 9.44 32.65
CA LEU A 643 -3.82 8.95 31.31
C LEU A 643 -4.81 7.77 31.29
N SER A 644 -5.62 7.62 32.35
CA SER A 644 -6.68 6.62 32.42
C SER A 644 -8.03 7.26 32.11
N PRO A 645 -8.77 6.78 31.10
CA PRO A 645 -10.11 7.28 30.80
C PRO A 645 -11.18 6.84 31.82
N GLY A 646 -10.87 5.85 32.66
CA GLY A 646 -11.85 5.15 33.50
C GLY A 646 -12.78 4.25 32.70
N GLY A 647 -13.65 3.52 33.42
CA GLY A 647 -14.63 2.61 32.83
C GLY A 647 -14.20 1.13 32.79
N PRO A 648 -15.09 0.24 32.31
CA PRO A 648 -14.86 -1.20 32.33
C PRO A 648 -13.63 -1.62 31.52
N GLY A 649 -12.80 -2.51 32.07
CA GLY A 649 -11.62 -3.05 31.39
C GLY A 649 -10.40 -2.11 31.33
N THR A 650 -10.46 -0.93 31.95
CA THR A 650 -9.27 -0.11 32.18
C THR A 650 -8.51 -0.62 33.40
N PRO A 651 -7.18 -0.80 33.35
CA PRO A 651 -6.39 -1.12 34.53
C PRO A 651 -6.44 0.03 35.54
N VAL A 652 -6.13 -0.28 36.81
CA VAL A 652 -6.09 0.72 37.90
C VAL A 652 -5.18 1.90 37.53
N PHE A 653 -5.65 3.10 37.84
CA PHE A 653 -5.10 4.33 37.24
C PHE A 653 -3.63 4.59 37.57
N TRP A 654 -3.10 4.07 38.69
CA TRP A 654 -1.70 4.24 39.09
C TRP A 654 -0.69 3.45 38.24
N VAL A 655 -1.14 2.53 37.37
CA VAL A 655 -0.28 1.72 36.48
C VAL A 655 0.61 2.58 35.58
N THR A 656 0.14 3.75 35.16
CA THR A 656 0.87 4.70 34.30
C THR A 656 1.73 5.70 35.08
N ALA A 657 1.78 5.61 36.42
CA ALA A 657 2.58 6.53 37.24
C ALA A 657 4.07 6.51 36.86
N GLY A 658 4.60 5.33 36.53
CA GLY A 658 5.98 5.18 36.04
C GLY A 658 6.25 5.92 34.72
N LEU A 659 5.30 5.84 33.78
CA LEU A 659 5.34 6.60 32.52
C LEU A 659 5.27 8.12 32.76
N ALA A 660 4.36 8.57 33.64
CA ALA A 660 4.23 9.98 33.99
C ALA A 660 5.52 10.53 34.64
N ALA A 661 6.10 9.79 35.59
CA ALA A 661 7.37 10.14 36.22
C ALA A 661 8.52 10.22 35.20
N ALA A 662 8.61 9.27 34.27
CA ALA A 662 9.61 9.28 33.20
C ALA A 662 9.41 10.47 32.22
N GLY A 663 8.16 10.85 31.95
CA GLY A 663 7.81 12.01 31.14
C GLY A 663 8.21 13.34 31.79
N LEU A 664 7.97 13.49 33.09
CA LEU A 664 8.39 14.64 33.89
C LEU A 664 9.91 14.74 33.98
N ALA A 665 10.59 13.64 34.28
CA ALA A 665 12.06 13.59 34.32
C ALA A 665 12.70 13.98 32.97
N ALA A 666 12.00 13.76 31.85
CA ALA A 666 12.49 14.16 30.52
C ALA A 666 12.63 15.69 30.35
N LEU A 667 11.92 16.52 31.13
CA LEU A 667 12.03 17.98 31.08
C LEU A 667 13.43 18.48 31.49
N LEU A 668 14.15 17.70 32.31
CA LEU A 668 15.50 18.02 32.75
C LEU A 668 16.55 17.89 31.63
N LEU A 669 16.19 17.38 30.45
CA LEU A 669 17.11 17.09 29.35
C LEU A 669 17.40 18.31 28.47
N ARG A 670 18.59 18.91 28.62
CA ARG A 670 19.03 20.05 27.77
C ARG A 670 19.37 19.67 26.32
N ARG A 671 19.94 18.48 26.05
CA ARG A 671 20.43 18.08 24.72
C ARG A 671 19.35 17.62 23.71
N ARG A 672 18.09 17.43 24.13
CA ARG A 672 17.00 16.87 23.28
C ARG A 672 15.67 17.62 23.39
N ARG A 673 15.74 18.93 23.65
CA ARG A 673 14.57 19.78 23.92
C ARG A 673 13.47 19.69 22.86
N THR A 674 13.77 19.59 21.57
CA THR A 674 12.74 19.58 20.52
C THR A 674 11.77 18.40 20.60
N ALA A 675 12.26 17.18 20.82
CA ALA A 675 11.41 15.99 20.94
C ALA A 675 10.60 16.01 22.24
N VAL A 676 11.22 16.43 23.34
CA VAL A 676 10.57 16.56 24.65
C VAL A 676 9.48 17.63 24.61
N LEU A 677 9.77 18.81 24.05
CA LEU A 677 8.79 19.89 23.89
C LEU A 677 7.64 19.52 22.94
N THR A 678 7.93 18.77 21.87
CA THR A 678 6.87 18.27 20.98
C THR A 678 5.98 17.26 21.70
N GLY A 679 6.57 16.38 22.51
CA GLY A 679 5.82 15.43 23.35
C GLY A 679 4.95 16.15 24.38
N TRP A 680 5.48 17.16 25.06
CA TRP A 680 4.71 17.96 26.01
C TRP A 680 3.65 18.84 25.35
N LEU A 681 3.89 19.36 24.14
CA LEU A 681 2.86 20.05 23.36
C LEU A 681 1.65 19.13 23.09
N LEU A 682 1.90 17.89 22.66
CA LEU A 682 0.85 16.87 22.48
C LEU A 682 0.09 16.59 23.80
N ALA A 683 0.81 16.46 24.91
CA ALA A 683 0.23 16.29 26.25
C ALA A 683 -0.64 17.46 26.68
N ILE A 684 -0.13 18.69 26.56
CA ILE A 684 -0.80 19.92 26.98
C ILE A 684 -2.01 20.24 26.10
N VAL A 685 -2.02 19.85 24.82
CA VAL A 685 -3.19 20.03 23.96
C VAL A 685 -4.23 18.93 24.20
N GLY A 686 -3.81 17.67 24.35
CA GLY A 686 -4.74 16.54 24.55
C GLY A 686 -5.44 16.58 25.90
N MET A 687 -4.74 16.98 26.98
CA MET A 687 -5.26 16.88 28.34
C MET A 687 -6.47 17.81 28.63
N PRO A 688 -6.44 19.11 28.30
CA PRO A 688 -7.60 20.00 28.51
C PRO A 688 -8.81 19.58 27.66
N VAL A 689 -8.58 19.09 26.45
CA VAL A 689 -9.65 18.58 25.58
C VAL A 689 -10.27 17.32 26.18
N ALA A 690 -9.49 16.42 26.78
CA ALA A 690 -10.01 15.26 27.49
C ALA A 690 -10.91 15.67 28.68
N ILE A 691 -10.51 16.69 29.45
CA ILE A 691 -11.31 17.24 30.55
C ILE A 691 -12.62 17.83 30.03
N LEU A 692 -12.57 18.59 28.92
CA LEU A 692 -13.76 19.17 28.29
C LEU A 692 -14.75 18.11 27.80
N VAL A 693 -14.26 17.02 27.19
CA VAL A 693 -15.09 15.90 26.74
C VAL A 693 -15.77 15.22 27.93
N LEU A 694 -15.03 15.00 29.03
CA LEU A 694 -15.59 14.37 30.23
C LEU A 694 -16.66 15.22 30.93
N ALA A 695 -16.62 16.54 30.77
CA ALA A 695 -17.69 17.41 31.26
C ALA A 695 -19.05 17.12 30.61
N ARG A 696 -19.08 16.40 29.48
CA ARG A 696 -20.30 16.04 28.70
C ARG A 696 -20.68 14.55 28.77
N PRO A 697 -20.49 13.91 29.94
CA PRO A 697 -20.46 12.44 30.08
C PRO A 697 -19.94 11.58 28.91
N ASP A 698 -19.08 12.14 28.06
CA ASP A 698 -18.57 11.50 26.84
C ASP A 698 -17.19 10.86 27.08
N TRP A 699 -16.77 9.99 26.16
CA TRP A 699 -15.52 9.24 26.27
C TRP A 699 -14.28 10.09 25.89
N PRO A 700 -13.29 10.28 26.79
CA PRO A 700 -12.14 11.14 26.54
C PRO A 700 -10.99 10.47 25.74
N GLY A 701 -11.17 9.23 25.25
CA GLY A 701 -10.05 8.40 24.80
C GLY A 701 -9.25 8.94 23.62
N VAL A 702 -9.89 9.60 22.64
CA VAL A 702 -9.17 10.21 21.51
C VAL A 702 -8.21 11.30 22.00
N ALA A 703 -8.68 12.20 22.86
CA ALA A 703 -7.87 13.27 23.44
C ALA A 703 -6.75 12.73 24.35
N LEU A 704 -7.05 11.71 25.16
CA LEU A 704 -6.05 11.02 25.97
C LEU A 704 -5.01 10.26 25.15
N THR A 705 -5.37 9.74 23.98
CA THR A 705 -4.42 9.08 23.07
C THR A 705 -3.37 10.06 22.55
N PHE A 706 -3.77 11.30 22.24
CA PHE A 706 -2.82 12.38 21.91
C PHE A 706 -1.93 12.72 23.10
N ALA A 707 -2.52 12.85 24.29
CA ALA A 707 -1.76 13.18 25.49
C ALA A 707 -0.72 12.10 25.83
N ALA A 708 -1.14 10.84 25.81
CA ALA A 708 -0.29 9.69 26.09
C ALA A 708 0.80 9.48 25.03
N ALA A 709 0.49 9.67 23.75
CA ALA A 709 1.51 9.68 22.69
C ALA A 709 2.60 10.73 22.97
N GLY A 710 2.18 11.90 23.45
CA GLY A 710 3.07 12.98 23.88
C GLY A 710 3.99 12.59 25.03
N VAL A 711 3.44 12.00 26.09
CA VAL A 711 4.20 11.53 27.26
C VAL A 711 5.17 10.40 26.89
N VAL A 712 4.75 9.42 26.07
CA VAL A 712 5.63 8.35 25.57
C VAL A 712 6.78 8.92 24.73
N LEU A 713 6.51 9.92 23.89
CA LEU A 713 7.54 10.59 23.10
C LEU A 713 8.55 11.34 23.98
N ALA A 714 8.08 12.04 25.02
CA ALA A 714 8.93 12.74 25.98
C ALA A 714 9.79 11.75 26.80
N ALA A 715 9.17 10.74 27.38
CA ALA A 715 9.83 9.69 28.18
C ALA A 715 10.84 8.88 27.34
N SER A 716 10.59 8.67 26.05
CA SER A 716 11.57 8.08 25.12
C SER A 716 12.87 8.87 25.05
N GLY A 717 12.83 10.19 25.26
CA GLY A 717 14.00 11.05 25.35
C GLY A 717 14.87 10.71 26.57
N MET A 718 14.23 10.54 27.72
CA MET A 718 14.85 10.13 28.99
C MET A 718 15.46 8.75 28.88
N LEU A 719 14.70 7.76 28.40
CA LEU A 719 15.13 6.37 28.36
C LEU A 719 16.40 6.17 27.52
N ARG A 720 16.58 6.96 26.47
CA ARG A 720 17.81 6.94 25.66
C ARG A 720 19.03 7.40 26.45
N VAL A 721 18.87 8.36 27.36
CA VAL A 721 19.93 8.81 28.26
C VAL A 721 20.25 7.72 29.28
N ALA A 722 19.23 7.08 29.87
CA ALA A 722 19.45 5.94 30.77
C ALA A 722 20.22 4.81 30.08
N VAL A 723 19.78 4.38 28.88
CA VAL A 723 20.46 3.32 28.12
C VAL A 723 21.90 3.68 27.78
N ALA A 724 22.20 4.96 27.51
CA ALA A 724 23.57 5.40 27.29
C ALA A 724 24.40 5.40 28.59
N LYS A 725 23.79 5.75 29.72
CA LYS A 725 24.44 5.83 31.04
C LYS A 725 24.71 4.45 31.68
N LEU A 726 24.00 3.40 31.28
CA LEU A 726 24.31 2.01 31.69
C LEU A 726 25.76 1.61 31.37
N ARG A 727 26.34 2.15 30.30
CA ARG A 727 27.73 1.87 29.89
C ARG A 727 28.75 2.84 30.48
N SER A 728 28.31 3.85 31.24
CA SER A 728 29.23 4.83 31.84
C SER A 728 29.98 4.21 33.03
N PRO A 729 31.22 4.63 33.35
CA PRO A 729 32.01 4.02 34.43
C PRO A 729 31.53 4.36 35.85
N GLY A 730 30.71 5.40 36.05
CA GLY A 730 30.29 5.86 37.37
C GLY A 730 29.13 5.06 37.97
N LEU A 731 29.27 4.61 39.23
CA LEU A 731 28.28 3.79 39.95
C LEU A 731 26.93 4.52 40.15
N VAL A 732 26.95 5.79 40.59
CA VAL A 732 25.74 6.60 40.79
C VAL A 732 24.97 6.80 39.48
N ALA A 733 25.70 7.04 38.37
CA ALA A 733 25.09 7.23 37.07
C ALA A 733 24.46 5.93 36.51
N ARG A 734 25.06 4.76 36.81
CA ARG A 734 24.49 3.45 36.48
C ARG A 734 23.26 3.17 37.34
N ALA A 735 23.33 3.37 38.65
CA ALA A 735 22.22 3.15 39.57
C ALA A 735 20.99 4.01 39.17
N GLY A 736 21.20 5.31 38.92
CA GLY A 736 20.14 6.20 38.44
C GLY A 736 19.56 5.78 37.07
N ALA A 737 20.39 5.24 36.17
CA ALA A 737 19.92 4.70 34.90
C ALA A 737 19.06 3.44 35.07
N VAL A 738 19.44 2.54 35.98
CA VAL A 738 18.68 1.32 36.30
C VAL A 738 17.32 1.68 36.91
N VAL A 739 17.30 2.59 37.89
CA VAL A 739 16.05 3.08 38.50
C VAL A 739 15.13 3.68 37.43
N ALA A 740 15.64 4.55 36.57
CA ALA A 740 14.83 5.16 35.52
C ALA A 740 14.29 4.15 34.50
N LEU A 741 15.06 3.09 34.18
CA LEU A 741 14.60 1.99 33.33
C LEU A 741 13.53 1.14 34.03
N ALA A 742 13.69 0.85 35.32
CA ALA A 742 12.72 0.11 36.11
C ALA A 742 11.39 0.88 36.23
N VAL A 743 11.45 2.18 36.52
CA VAL A 743 10.28 3.08 36.58
C VAL A 743 9.59 3.16 35.23
N ALA A 744 10.32 3.21 34.12
CA ALA A 744 9.71 3.22 32.79
C ALA A 744 9.13 1.86 32.38
N ALA A 745 9.72 0.75 32.84
CA ALA A 745 9.25 -0.61 32.54
C ALA A 745 8.04 -1.04 33.37
N SER A 746 7.79 -0.41 34.52
CA SER A 746 6.66 -0.76 35.40
C SER A 746 5.32 -0.64 34.67
N THR A 747 5.08 0.45 33.94
CA THR A 747 3.81 0.68 33.22
C THR A 747 3.44 -0.42 32.23
N PRO A 748 4.26 -0.76 31.21
CA PRO A 748 3.90 -1.83 30.29
C PRO A 748 3.80 -3.21 30.94
N LEU A 749 4.62 -3.52 31.95
CA LEU A 749 4.59 -4.81 32.65
C LEU A 749 3.32 -4.97 33.50
N LEU A 750 2.98 -3.95 34.28
CA LEU A 750 1.77 -3.94 35.11
C LEU A 750 0.51 -3.91 34.23
N ALA A 751 0.50 -3.10 33.18
CA ALA A 751 -0.64 -3.04 32.26
C ALA A 751 -0.87 -4.39 31.55
N ALA A 752 0.19 -5.03 31.02
CA ALA A 752 0.09 -6.36 30.41
C ALA A 752 -0.41 -7.40 31.43
N GLY A 753 0.22 -7.46 32.60
CA GLY A 753 -0.11 -8.45 33.64
C GLY A 753 -1.56 -8.30 34.12
N LEU A 754 -1.97 -7.07 34.46
CA LEU A 754 -3.34 -6.82 34.92
C LEU A 754 -4.36 -7.10 33.84
N TRP A 755 -4.10 -6.74 32.57
CA TRP A 755 -5.04 -6.99 31.49
C TRP A 755 -5.17 -8.49 31.16
N VAL A 756 -4.06 -9.25 31.22
CA VAL A 756 -4.09 -10.72 31.08
C VAL A 756 -4.89 -11.38 32.21
N VAL A 757 -4.70 -10.90 33.45
CA VAL A 757 -5.39 -11.45 34.63
C VAL A 757 -6.88 -11.12 34.61
N HIS A 758 -7.24 -9.85 34.49
CA HIS A 758 -8.63 -9.38 34.53
C HIS A 758 -9.39 -9.68 33.23
N GLY A 759 -8.68 -9.92 32.13
CA GLY A 759 -9.28 -10.11 30.81
C GLY A 759 -9.96 -8.85 30.27
N ALA A 760 -10.58 -8.99 29.10
CA ALA A 760 -11.36 -7.96 28.43
C ALA A 760 -12.85 -7.98 28.84
N HIS A 761 -13.15 -8.19 30.12
CA HIS A 761 -14.53 -8.17 30.60
C HIS A 761 -15.09 -6.73 30.54
N GLY A 762 -16.23 -6.57 29.88
CA GLY A 762 -16.82 -5.28 29.60
C GLY A 762 -18.23 -5.41 29.04
N PRO A 763 -18.85 -4.32 28.59
CA PRO A 763 -20.22 -4.32 28.08
C PRO A 763 -20.38 -5.02 26.71
N LEU A 764 -19.30 -5.55 26.14
CA LEU A 764 -19.33 -6.31 24.90
C LEU A 764 -19.76 -7.75 25.15
N ALA A 765 -20.79 -8.19 24.42
CA ALA A 765 -21.30 -9.55 24.44
C ALA A 765 -21.55 -10.06 23.02
N ARG A 766 -21.86 -11.36 22.90
CA ARG A 766 -22.37 -11.93 21.65
C ARG A 766 -23.75 -11.33 21.39
N ALA A 767 -23.93 -10.73 20.22
CA ALA A 767 -25.25 -10.28 19.78
C ALA A 767 -26.05 -11.49 19.27
N ASN A 768 -27.15 -11.82 19.96
CA ASN A 768 -28.04 -12.90 19.58
C ASN A 768 -29.17 -12.37 18.68
N PRO A 769 -29.38 -12.93 17.47
CA PRO A 769 -30.47 -12.52 16.60
C PRO A 769 -31.86 -12.92 17.13
N GLU A 770 -31.94 -13.97 17.96
CA GLU A 770 -33.19 -14.53 18.50
C GLU A 770 -33.86 -13.67 19.59
N GLU A 771 -33.17 -12.65 20.11
CA GLU A 771 -33.73 -11.73 21.13
C GLU A 771 -34.60 -10.62 20.53
N PHE A 772 -34.62 -10.47 19.20
CA PHE A 772 -35.58 -9.60 18.52
C PHE A 772 -36.84 -10.40 18.21
N PRO A 773 -38.03 -9.97 18.65
CA PRO A 773 -39.24 -10.66 18.26
C PRO A 773 -39.37 -10.57 16.75
N LEU A 774 -39.24 -11.74 16.12
CA LEU A 774 -39.55 -12.00 14.72
C LEU A 774 -41.08 -11.88 14.58
N VAL A 775 -41.61 -10.65 14.71
CA VAL A 775 -43.00 -10.36 14.39
C VAL A 775 -43.10 -10.43 12.88
N VAL A 776 -43.42 -11.63 12.41
CA VAL A 776 -44.01 -11.86 11.10
C VAL A 776 -45.37 -11.17 11.15
N GLU A 777 -45.48 -9.97 10.56
CA GLU A 777 -46.63 -9.61 9.71
C GLU A 777 -46.48 -8.20 9.11
N SER A 778 -46.42 -8.21 7.77
CA SER A 778 -46.49 -7.09 6.81
C SER A 778 -45.21 -6.28 6.46
N HIS A 779 -44.24 -6.95 5.83
CA HIS A 779 -43.21 -6.30 4.97
C HIS A 779 -43.78 -5.31 3.93
N VAL A 780 -45.09 -5.42 3.68
CA VAL A 780 -45.86 -4.57 2.78
C VAL A 780 -46.01 -3.15 3.34
N THR A 781 -46.44 -2.99 4.59
CA THR A 781 -46.77 -1.67 5.20
C THR A 781 -45.64 -1.10 6.06
N ARG A 782 -44.68 -1.94 6.50
CA ARG A 782 -43.45 -1.56 7.21
C ARG A 782 -43.67 -0.75 8.50
N PRO A 783 -44.40 -1.28 9.50
CA PRO A 783 -44.51 -0.64 10.81
C PRO A 783 -43.15 -0.58 11.54
N ARG A 784 -42.98 0.42 12.40
CA ARG A 784 -41.78 0.62 13.23
C ARG A 784 -41.98 0.04 14.64
N PHE A 785 -40.87 -0.30 15.28
CA PHE A 785 -40.82 -0.75 16.67
C PHE A 785 -40.27 0.39 17.54
N LEU A 786 -40.89 0.64 18.68
CA LEU A 786 -40.40 1.56 19.69
C LEU A 786 -39.92 0.75 20.90
N ILE A 787 -38.63 0.77 21.17
CA ILE A 787 -38.05 0.17 22.36
C ILE A 787 -37.99 1.26 23.44
N ILE A 788 -38.63 1.00 24.58
CA ILE A 788 -38.62 1.88 25.74
C ILE A 788 -37.93 1.16 26.89
N SER A 789 -36.98 1.81 27.54
CA SER A 789 -36.25 1.26 28.70
C SER A 789 -36.09 2.31 29.78
N SER A 790 -36.34 1.96 31.04
CA SER A 790 -35.97 2.80 32.17
C SER A 790 -34.45 2.76 32.43
N ARG A 791 -33.84 3.91 32.73
CA ARG A 791 -32.45 3.98 33.20
C ARG A 791 -32.40 4.07 34.73
N ALA A 792 -31.25 3.68 35.29
CA ALA A 792 -31.00 3.70 36.74
C ALA A 792 -31.08 5.10 37.37
N ASP A 793 -31.02 6.17 36.58
CA ASP A 793 -31.19 7.56 37.01
C ASP A 793 -32.65 8.06 36.94
N GLY A 794 -33.59 7.17 36.62
CA GLY A 794 -35.02 7.48 36.46
C GLY A 794 -35.40 8.06 35.10
N ALA A 795 -34.43 8.25 34.18
CA ALA A 795 -34.73 8.73 32.84
C ALA A 795 -35.28 7.60 31.94
N VAL A 796 -36.22 7.93 31.05
CA VAL A 796 -36.75 6.96 30.08
C VAL A 796 -35.99 7.09 28.75
N GLY A 797 -35.36 5.99 28.33
CA GLY A 797 -34.78 5.84 27.00
C GLY A 797 -35.84 5.38 25.99
N ALA A 798 -35.86 5.98 24.80
CA ALA A 798 -36.75 5.61 23.71
C ALA A 798 -35.96 5.50 22.40
N THR A 799 -35.98 4.32 21.78
CA THR A 799 -35.28 4.03 20.52
C THR A 799 -36.27 3.48 19.51
N VAL A 800 -36.37 4.12 18.34
CA VAL A 800 -37.20 3.62 17.24
C VAL A 800 -36.35 2.74 16.33
N MET A 801 -36.76 1.50 16.14
CA MET A 801 -36.17 0.53 15.23
C MET A 801 -37.11 0.24 14.05
N ARG A 802 -36.54 -0.20 12.93
CA ARG A 802 -37.28 -0.67 11.75
C ARG A 802 -37.08 -2.19 11.57
N GLU A 803 -37.77 -2.79 10.62
CA GLU A 803 -37.82 -4.26 10.38
C GLU A 803 -36.48 -4.98 10.12
N ARG A 804 -35.32 -4.28 10.07
CA ARG A 804 -34.02 -4.89 9.79
C ARG A 804 -33.06 -4.72 10.96
N GLU A 805 -32.15 -5.69 11.08
CA GLU A 805 -31.02 -5.63 12.00
C GLU A 805 -30.21 -4.33 11.77
N PRO A 806 -29.75 -3.65 12.84
CA PRO A 806 -29.07 -2.37 12.72
C PRO A 806 -27.72 -2.50 12.02
N ILE A 807 -27.38 -1.56 11.15
CA ILE A 807 -26.10 -1.56 10.42
C ILE A 807 -25.18 -0.48 11.01
N PRO A 808 -23.87 -0.75 11.22
CA PRO A 808 -22.93 0.28 11.64
C PRO A 808 -22.97 1.50 10.70
N GLY A 809 -23.23 2.67 11.26
CA GLY A 809 -23.38 3.95 10.56
C GLY A 809 -24.74 4.58 10.84
N GLU A 810 -25.77 3.74 10.97
CA GLU A 810 -27.15 4.14 11.19
C GLU A 810 -27.35 4.85 12.54
N GLU A 811 -26.55 4.54 13.56
CA GLU A 811 -26.66 5.14 14.89
C GLU A 811 -26.31 6.63 14.94
N THR A 812 -25.63 7.14 13.90
CA THR A 812 -25.33 8.57 13.74
C THR A 812 -26.44 9.34 13.01
N ALA A 813 -27.39 8.64 12.40
CA ALA A 813 -28.50 9.25 11.67
C ALA A 813 -29.56 9.78 12.65
N GLU A 814 -29.44 11.04 13.05
CA GLU A 814 -30.45 11.67 13.90
C GLU A 814 -31.63 12.19 13.06
N PRO A 815 -32.89 11.88 13.46
CA PRO A 815 -34.05 12.45 12.81
C PRO A 815 -34.19 13.95 13.11
N PRO A 816 -34.85 14.73 12.24
CA PRO A 816 -35.04 16.17 12.45
C PRO A 816 -35.71 16.51 13.79
N GLU A 817 -35.33 17.64 14.40
CA GLU A 817 -35.82 18.04 15.72
C GLU A 817 -37.36 18.11 15.83
N PRO A 818 -38.12 18.57 14.82
CA PRO A 818 -39.58 18.52 14.86
C PRO A 818 -40.12 17.10 15.06
N ALA A 819 -39.57 16.09 14.37
CA ALA A 819 -39.98 14.70 14.51
C ALA A 819 -39.60 14.13 15.88
N ARG A 820 -38.40 14.48 16.38
CA ARG A 820 -37.95 14.11 17.74
C ARG A 820 -38.85 14.66 18.83
N ARG A 821 -39.32 15.90 18.70
CA ARG A 821 -40.26 16.51 19.65
C ARG A 821 -41.57 15.74 19.70
N HIS A 822 -42.12 15.34 18.55
CA HIS A 822 -43.34 14.53 18.50
C HIS A 822 -43.15 13.15 19.13
N LEU A 823 -42.01 12.49 18.87
CA LEU A 823 -41.70 11.22 19.52
C LEU A 823 -41.54 11.36 21.03
N ARG A 824 -40.83 12.39 21.52
CA ARG A 824 -40.69 12.66 22.96
C ARG A 824 -42.05 12.93 23.61
N ALA A 825 -42.92 13.69 22.96
CA ALA A 825 -44.27 13.96 23.47
C ALA A 825 -45.11 12.67 23.52
N ALA A 826 -45.04 11.82 22.49
CA ALA A 826 -45.73 10.53 22.48
C ALA A 826 -45.22 9.61 23.60
N VAL A 827 -43.89 9.48 23.75
CA VAL A 827 -43.26 8.67 24.82
C VAL A 827 -43.63 9.20 26.20
N ALA A 828 -43.62 10.52 26.42
CA ALA A 828 -44.01 11.11 27.70
C ALA A 828 -45.49 10.80 28.07
N GLY A 829 -46.38 10.80 27.08
CA GLY A 829 -47.77 10.36 27.24
C GLY A 829 -47.87 8.89 27.66
N LEU A 830 -47.09 8.02 27.03
CA LEU A 830 -47.05 6.59 27.34
C LEU A 830 -46.52 6.33 28.75
N THR A 831 -45.43 6.98 29.12
CA THR A 831 -44.78 6.79 30.43
C THR A 831 -45.61 7.35 31.58
N SER A 832 -46.49 8.30 31.31
CA SER A 832 -47.43 8.84 32.30
C SER A 832 -48.77 8.10 32.34
N GLY A 833 -49.00 7.11 31.46
CA GLY A 833 -50.28 6.41 31.35
C GLY A 833 -51.43 7.26 30.81
N THR A 834 -51.16 8.49 30.33
CA THR A 834 -52.20 9.46 29.96
C THR A 834 -52.64 9.37 28.48
N GLY A 835 -51.85 8.71 27.63
CA GLY A 835 -52.17 8.51 26.21
C GLY A 835 -50.94 8.36 25.32
N GLY A 836 -51.05 8.75 24.05
CA GLY A 836 -49.91 8.77 23.10
C GLY A 836 -49.87 7.65 22.07
N ALA A 837 -50.70 6.61 22.19
CA ALA A 837 -50.76 5.49 21.25
C ALA A 837 -51.17 5.90 19.81
N SER A 838 -52.11 6.85 19.68
CA SER A 838 -52.51 7.40 18.37
C SER A 838 -51.41 8.25 17.72
N ALA A 839 -50.65 9.00 18.52
CA ALA A 839 -49.50 9.78 18.06
C ALA A 839 -48.35 8.86 17.58
N LEU A 840 -48.12 7.73 18.25
CA LEU A 840 -47.20 6.68 17.79
C LEU A 840 -47.59 6.12 16.42
N SER A 841 -48.89 5.86 16.23
CA SER A 841 -49.40 5.32 14.96
C SER A 841 -49.12 6.27 13.79
N ARG A 842 -49.28 7.59 14.00
CA ARG A 842 -48.91 8.62 13.01
C ARG A 842 -47.40 8.72 12.77
N LEU A 843 -46.58 8.39 13.76
CA LEU A 843 -45.12 8.22 13.60
C LEU A 843 -44.77 6.88 12.90
N GLY A 844 -45.76 6.11 12.47
CA GLY A 844 -45.57 4.80 11.83
C GLY A 844 -45.09 3.72 12.81
N VAL A 845 -45.20 3.94 14.12
CA VAL A 845 -44.85 2.96 15.16
C VAL A 845 -46.05 2.05 15.39
N GLY A 846 -45.89 0.77 15.04
CA GLY A 846 -46.92 -0.26 15.21
C GLY A 846 -46.72 -1.14 16.43
N TYR A 847 -45.54 -1.12 17.04
CA TYR A 847 -45.23 -1.96 18.19
C TYR A 847 -44.37 -1.22 19.22
N VAL A 848 -44.63 -1.45 20.50
CA VAL A 848 -43.86 -0.95 21.63
C VAL A 848 -43.29 -2.14 22.40
N LEU A 849 -41.97 -2.14 22.60
CA LEU A 849 -41.23 -3.20 23.27
C LEU A 849 -40.56 -2.66 24.53
N VAL A 850 -40.69 -3.38 25.64
CA VAL A 850 -39.99 -3.10 26.90
C VAL A 850 -39.10 -4.30 27.24
N PRO A 851 -37.77 -4.13 27.33
CA PRO A 851 -36.87 -5.19 27.78
C PRO A 851 -37.02 -5.40 29.30
N ASP A 852 -36.85 -6.65 29.75
CA ASP A 852 -37.01 -7.07 31.15
C ASP A 852 -38.29 -6.50 31.82
N PRO A 853 -39.48 -6.87 31.32
CA PRO A 853 -40.74 -6.35 31.82
C PRO A 853 -41.05 -6.80 33.25
N GLY A 854 -40.25 -7.72 33.83
CA GLY A 854 -40.36 -8.18 35.21
C GLY A 854 -39.99 -7.10 36.22
N HIS A 855 -38.95 -6.32 35.90
CA HIS A 855 -38.33 -5.36 36.81
C HIS A 855 -38.53 -3.91 36.37
N ASP A 856 -38.99 -3.66 35.13
CA ASP A 856 -39.19 -2.30 34.62
C ASP A 856 -40.54 -1.69 35.09
N PRO A 857 -40.53 -0.56 35.83
CA PRO A 857 -41.75 0.09 36.33
C PRO A 857 -42.66 0.64 35.23
N LEU A 858 -42.15 0.81 34.00
CA LEU A 858 -42.93 1.28 32.85
C LEU A 858 -44.00 0.28 32.40
N THR A 859 -43.83 -0.99 32.74
CA THR A 859 -44.75 -2.08 32.36
C THR A 859 -46.18 -1.80 32.83
N GLY A 860 -46.34 -1.32 34.07
CA GLY A 860 -47.65 -0.98 34.63
C GLY A 860 -48.24 0.31 34.04
N ALA A 861 -47.38 1.30 33.73
CA ALA A 861 -47.82 2.54 33.09
C ALA A 861 -48.36 2.28 31.67
N LEU A 862 -47.70 1.41 30.90
CA LEU A 862 -48.12 1.04 29.54
C LEU A 862 -49.44 0.27 29.51
N ASP A 863 -49.71 -0.57 30.51
CA ASP A 863 -50.99 -1.28 30.62
C ASP A 863 -52.18 -0.35 30.88
N ALA A 864 -51.93 0.81 31.48
CA ALA A 864 -52.96 1.81 31.77
C ALA A 864 -53.24 2.75 30.57
N VAL A 865 -52.43 2.70 29.50
CA VAL A 865 -52.57 3.60 28.35
C VAL A 865 -53.82 3.24 27.53
N PRO A 866 -54.75 4.17 27.29
CA PRO A 866 -55.88 3.94 26.39
C PRO A 866 -55.39 3.74 24.94
N ASP A 867 -56.07 2.86 24.20
CA ASP A 867 -55.77 2.51 22.81
C ASP A 867 -54.40 1.81 22.58
N LEU A 868 -53.84 1.21 23.63
CA LEU A 868 -52.65 0.36 23.57
C LEU A 868 -52.96 -1.04 24.11
N GLN A 869 -52.79 -2.07 23.29
CA GLN A 869 -53.08 -3.47 23.65
C GLN A 869 -51.79 -4.25 23.90
N ARG A 870 -51.72 -4.99 25.01
CA ARG A 870 -50.61 -5.92 25.27
C ARG A 870 -50.76 -7.17 24.40
N LEU A 871 -49.72 -7.50 23.62
CA LEU A 871 -49.68 -8.70 22.77
C LEU A 871 -49.07 -9.91 23.48
N GLY A 872 -48.05 -9.69 24.31
CA GLY A 872 -47.36 -10.78 24.98
C GLY A 872 -46.32 -10.31 25.97
N ARG A 873 -45.92 -11.20 26.87
CA ARG A 873 -44.87 -10.97 27.86
C ARG A 873 -44.03 -12.23 27.99
N THR A 874 -42.72 -12.08 27.86
CA THR A 874 -41.72 -13.11 28.14
C THR A 874 -40.84 -12.65 29.30
N SER A 875 -39.91 -13.50 29.74
CA SER A 875 -38.86 -13.12 30.69
C SER A 875 -37.86 -12.11 30.10
N ALA A 876 -37.73 -12.05 28.77
CA ALA A 876 -36.79 -11.16 28.09
C ALA A 876 -37.42 -9.81 27.69
N PHE A 877 -38.69 -9.80 27.26
CA PHE A 877 -39.37 -8.59 26.77
C PHE A 877 -40.89 -8.65 26.93
N GLY A 878 -41.51 -7.47 27.07
CA GLY A 878 -42.95 -7.25 26.90
C GLY A 878 -43.25 -6.56 25.57
N LEU A 879 -44.38 -6.90 24.94
CA LEU A 879 -44.79 -6.35 23.65
C LEU A 879 -46.23 -5.79 23.72
N TRP A 880 -46.40 -4.57 23.21
CA TRP A 880 -47.67 -3.87 23.08
C TRP A 880 -47.86 -3.35 21.65
N GLN A 881 -49.11 -3.18 21.22
CA GLN A 881 -49.50 -2.71 19.90
C GLN A 881 -50.59 -1.62 20.02
N PRO A 882 -50.45 -0.46 19.36
CA PRO A 882 -51.52 0.52 19.26
C PRO A 882 -52.73 -0.04 18.51
N VAL A 883 -53.94 0.29 18.96
CA VAL A 883 -55.19 -0.15 18.30
C VAL A 883 -55.32 0.46 16.90
N THR A 884 -54.80 1.67 16.70
CA THR A 884 -54.76 2.30 15.37
C THR A 884 -53.66 1.66 14.52
N PRO A 885 -53.96 1.17 13.30
CA PRO A 885 -52.96 0.59 12.42
C PRO A 885 -51.87 1.60 12.06
N ALA A 886 -50.62 1.13 11.98
CA ALA A 886 -49.47 1.94 11.63
C ALA A 886 -48.75 1.38 10.39
N GLY A 887 -48.19 2.26 9.58
CA GLY A 887 -47.35 1.90 8.44
C GLY A 887 -46.50 3.07 7.99
N ARG A 888 -45.59 2.84 7.05
CA ARG A 888 -44.75 3.91 6.47
C ARG A 888 -45.59 4.89 5.64
N LEU A 889 -46.53 4.37 4.85
CA LEU A 889 -47.48 5.15 4.06
C LEU A 889 -48.89 4.85 4.56
N MET A 890 -49.68 5.88 4.83
CA MET A 890 -51.02 5.74 5.40
C MET A 890 -52.00 6.66 4.66
N LEU A 891 -53.18 6.15 4.33
CA LEU A 891 -54.31 6.96 3.88
C LEU A 891 -55.14 7.37 5.11
N ILE A 892 -55.25 8.68 5.32
CA ILE A 892 -56.05 9.28 6.39
C ILE A 892 -57.37 9.74 5.77
N ASP A 893 -58.46 9.16 6.26
CA ASP A 893 -59.84 9.52 5.91
C ASP A 893 -60.62 9.83 7.19
N GLY A 894 -60.69 11.12 7.56
CA GLY A 894 -61.25 11.56 8.83
C GLY A 894 -60.50 10.96 10.03
N ARG A 895 -61.15 10.03 10.76
CA ARG A 895 -60.56 9.30 11.89
C ARG A 895 -59.97 7.94 11.49
N THR A 896 -60.24 7.46 10.29
CA THR A 896 -59.80 6.15 9.81
C THR A 896 -58.40 6.26 9.21
N VAL A 897 -57.48 5.40 9.65
CA VAL A 897 -56.11 5.31 9.15
C VAL A 897 -55.91 3.95 8.48
N THR A 898 -55.63 3.95 7.18
CA THR A 898 -55.39 2.72 6.40
C THR A 898 -53.93 2.66 5.96
N PRO A 899 -53.11 1.72 6.46
CA PRO A 899 -51.73 1.58 6.03
C PRO A 899 -51.67 0.99 4.60
N LEU A 900 -50.76 1.52 3.80
CA LEU A 900 -50.58 1.18 2.39
C LEU A 900 -49.18 0.62 2.15
N ALA A 901 -49.03 -0.13 1.04
CA ALA A 901 -47.76 -0.71 0.66
C ALA A 901 -46.70 0.35 0.34
N ALA A 902 -45.50 0.23 0.92
CA ALA A 902 -44.39 1.15 0.63
C ALA A 902 -43.04 0.45 0.72
N GLY A 903 -42.16 0.72 -0.24
CA GLY A 903 -40.74 0.37 -0.18
C GLY A 903 -39.97 1.32 0.75
N PRO A 904 -38.63 1.24 0.83
CA PRO A 904 -37.83 2.14 1.67
C PRO A 904 -37.71 3.58 1.14
N ILE A 905 -37.72 3.74 -0.18
CA ILE A 905 -37.49 5.02 -0.89
C ILE A 905 -38.52 5.28 -1.99
N ASP A 906 -39.39 4.31 -2.23
CA ASP A 906 -40.38 4.29 -3.28
C ASP A 906 -41.71 3.70 -2.76
N ALA A 907 -42.80 3.97 -3.49
CA ALA A 907 -44.09 3.32 -3.26
C ALA A 907 -44.91 3.38 -4.55
N LYS A 908 -45.69 2.34 -4.83
CA LYS A 908 -46.66 2.32 -5.92
C LYS A 908 -47.94 1.67 -5.44
N VAL A 909 -49.00 2.45 -5.30
CA VAL A 909 -50.27 1.99 -4.70
C VAL A 909 -51.45 2.56 -5.46
N ARG A 910 -52.49 1.74 -5.67
CA ARG A 910 -53.76 2.20 -6.23
C ARG A 910 -54.68 2.63 -5.09
N ILE A 911 -55.19 3.86 -5.16
CA ILE A 911 -56.07 4.45 -4.16
C ILE A 911 -57.49 4.46 -4.72
N PRO A 912 -58.47 3.89 -4.00
CA PRO A 912 -59.85 3.86 -4.47
C PRO A 912 -60.51 5.26 -4.46
N PRO A 913 -61.55 5.47 -5.29
CA PRO A 913 -62.41 6.65 -5.19
C PRO A 913 -63.03 6.78 -3.80
N GLY A 914 -63.36 8.00 -3.37
CA GLY A 914 -63.88 8.26 -2.03
C GLY A 914 -64.05 9.75 -1.74
N PRO A 915 -64.42 10.12 -0.50
CA PRO A 915 -64.74 11.50 -0.14
C PRO A 915 -63.57 12.46 -0.37
N ALA A 916 -63.90 13.73 -0.64
CA ALA A 916 -62.92 14.79 -0.80
C ALA A 916 -62.27 15.14 0.54
N GLY A 917 -60.97 15.46 0.55
CA GLY A 917 -60.22 15.82 1.76
C GLY A 917 -59.36 14.70 2.35
N ARG A 918 -59.35 13.50 1.74
CA ARG A 918 -58.43 12.40 2.10
C ARG A 918 -56.97 12.79 1.86
N THR A 919 -56.10 12.38 2.77
CA THR A 919 -54.67 12.74 2.74
C THR A 919 -53.81 11.49 2.85
N LEU A 920 -52.78 11.37 1.99
CA LEU A 920 -51.72 10.38 2.17
C LEU A 920 -50.65 10.93 3.09
N LEU A 921 -50.44 10.27 4.22
CA LEU A 921 -49.35 10.53 5.13
C LEU A 921 -48.19 9.57 4.84
N LEU A 922 -47.02 10.12 4.55
CA LEU A 922 -45.75 9.41 4.60
C LEU A 922 -45.13 9.71 5.97
N ALA A 923 -44.97 8.70 6.82
CA ALA A 923 -44.43 8.81 8.18
C ALA A 923 -42.91 9.12 8.20
N GLU A 924 -42.42 9.89 7.26
CA GLU A 924 -41.04 10.34 7.11
C GLU A 924 -40.99 11.87 7.17
N PRO A 925 -39.88 12.47 7.62
CA PRO A 925 -39.72 13.91 7.61
C PRO A 925 -39.96 14.54 6.24
N ALA A 926 -40.68 15.65 6.23
CA ALA A 926 -40.92 16.46 5.04
C ALA A 926 -39.59 16.91 4.42
N SER A 927 -39.42 16.67 3.13
CA SER A 927 -38.18 17.02 2.42
C SER A 927 -38.41 17.21 0.93
N ALA A 928 -37.66 18.12 0.32
CA ALA A 928 -37.73 18.41 -1.12
C ALA A 928 -37.26 17.24 -2.01
N GLY A 929 -36.65 16.20 -1.43
CA GLY A 929 -36.18 15.03 -2.17
C GLY A 929 -37.28 14.02 -2.55
N TRP A 930 -38.46 14.13 -1.94
CA TRP A 930 -39.60 13.26 -2.24
C TRP A 930 -40.38 13.77 -3.46
N HIS A 931 -40.50 12.94 -4.48
CA HIS A 931 -41.32 13.22 -5.66
C HIS A 931 -42.47 12.24 -5.71
N ALA A 932 -43.69 12.76 -5.71
CA ALA A 932 -44.90 11.97 -5.79
C ALA A 932 -45.76 12.38 -6.98
N ALA A 933 -46.41 11.41 -7.60
CA ALA A 933 -47.36 11.64 -8.69
C ALA A 933 -48.58 10.72 -8.56
N ILE A 934 -49.76 11.24 -8.88
CA ILE A 934 -51.02 10.50 -8.98
C ILE A 934 -51.39 10.45 -10.46
N ASP A 935 -51.50 9.25 -11.02
CA ASP A 935 -51.76 9.01 -12.45
C ASP A 935 -50.80 9.79 -13.38
N GLY A 936 -49.53 9.87 -12.98
CA GLY A 936 -48.48 10.56 -13.73
C GLY A 936 -48.44 12.08 -13.55
N ARG A 937 -49.41 12.69 -12.86
CA ARG A 937 -49.43 14.13 -12.55
C ARG A 937 -48.81 14.41 -11.18
N PRO A 938 -48.01 15.47 -11.00
CA PRO A 938 -47.40 15.80 -9.70
C PRO A 938 -48.46 15.97 -8.60
N ALA A 939 -48.29 15.26 -7.49
CA ALA A 939 -49.19 15.37 -6.34
C ALA A 939 -48.88 16.62 -5.51
N ARG A 940 -49.90 17.32 -5.01
CA ARG A 940 -49.71 18.50 -4.14
C ARG A 940 -49.22 18.05 -2.76
N SER A 941 -48.00 18.40 -2.42
CA SER A 941 -47.37 18.07 -1.13
C SER A 941 -47.73 19.07 -0.03
N ARG A 942 -47.95 18.60 1.19
CA ARG A 942 -48.10 19.40 2.42
C ARG A 942 -47.28 18.80 3.56
N THR A 943 -46.97 19.60 4.58
CA THR A 943 -46.35 19.10 5.82
C THR A 943 -47.43 18.89 6.87
N LEU A 944 -47.66 17.65 7.28
CA LEU A 944 -48.64 17.29 8.31
C LEU A 944 -47.95 17.29 9.70
N ASP A 945 -48.66 17.76 10.72
CA ASP A 945 -48.19 17.84 12.11
C ASP A 945 -46.82 18.57 12.23
N GLY A 946 -46.51 19.48 11.29
CA GLY A 946 -45.27 20.25 11.27
C GLY A 946 -43.98 19.44 11.06
N TRP A 947 -44.05 18.14 10.77
CA TRP A 947 -42.86 17.30 10.55
C TRP A 947 -43.00 16.30 9.40
N ALA A 948 -44.17 15.70 9.19
CA ALA A 948 -44.35 14.57 8.28
C ALA A 948 -44.68 15.02 6.86
N GLN A 949 -44.23 14.26 5.86
CA GLN A 949 -44.58 14.49 4.46
C GLN A 949 -46.00 13.99 4.18
N SER A 950 -46.84 14.80 3.55
CA SER A 950 -48.20 14.40 3.16
C SER A 950 -48.58 14.86 1.75
N TYR A 951 -49.59 14.23 1.15
CA TYR A 951 -50.08 14.52 -0.19
C TYR A 951 -51.61 14.51 -0.25
N ASP A 952 -52.19 15.50 -0.93
CA ASP A 952 -53.63 15.56 -1.15
C ASP A 952 -54.08 14.47 -2.14
N VAL A 953 -55.18 13.78 -1.82
CA VAL A 953 -55.77 12.75 -2.68
C VAL A 953 -57.03 13.28 -3.37
N PRO A 954 -57.16 13.17 -4.70
CA PRO A 954 -58.38 13.55 -5.40
C PRO A 954 -59.53 12.59 -5.07
N ALA A 955 -60.77 13.08 -5.16
CA ALA A 955 -61.97 12.27 -4.89
C ALA A 955 -62.08 11.05 -5.83
N SER A 956 -61.57 11.15 -7.06
CA SER A 956 -61.51 10.06 -8.05
C SER A 956 -60.58 8.91 -7.65
N GLY A 957 -59.72 9.08 -6.63
CA GLY A 957 -58.62 8.17 -6.38
C GLY A 957 -57.57 8.23 -7.50
N GLY A 958 -56.76 7.18 -7.65
CA GLY A 958 -55.74 7.09 -8.69
C GLY A 958 -54.55 6.20 -8.31
N THR A 959 -53.59 6.05 -9.21
CA THR A 959 -52.34 5.33 -8.96
C THR A 959 -51.29 6.28 -8.41
N PHE A 960 -51.01 6.18 -7.11
CA PHE A 960 -49.96 6.94 -6.44
C PHE A 960 -48.60 6.29 -6.68
N THR A 961 -47.63 7.12 -7.06
CA THR A 961 -46.22 6.75 -7.21
C THR A 961 -45.37 7.70 -6.40
N LEU A 962 -44.43 7.16 -5.62
CA LEU A 962 -43.47 7.91 -4.81
C LEU A 962 -42.07 7.44 -5.19
N ARG A 963 -41.15 8.39 -5.34
CA ARG A 963 -39.72 8.13 -5.53
C ARG A 963 -38.89 9.21 -4.85
N ARG A 964 -37.67 8.89 -4.45
CA ARG A 964 -36.71 9.86 -3.94
C ARG A 964 -35.54 10.05 -4.91
N GLY A 965 -35.20 11.30 -5.22
CA GLY A 965 -34.03 11.60 -6.06
C GLY A 965 -32.71 11.31 -5.34
N MET A 966 -31.77 10.64 -6.03
CA MET A 966 -30.43 10.32 -5.49
C MET A 966 -29.27 10.83 -6.36
N LEU A 967 -29.56 11.51 -7.47
CA LEU A 967 -28.55 11.90 -8.48
C LEU A 967 -27.39 12.68 -7.86
N LEU A 968 -27.70 13.69 -7.03
CA LEU A 968 -26.70 14.53 -6.38
C LEU A 968 -25.80 13.73 -5.42
N ARG A 969 -26.35 12.75 -4.70
CA ARG A 969 -25.58 11.86 -3.81
C ARG A 969 -24.61 11.01 -4.61
N HIS A 970 -25.07 10.36 -5.68
CA HIS A 970 -24.22 9.53 -6.52
C HIS A 970 -23.09 10.33 -7.18
N LEU A 971 -23.38 11.54 -7.68
CA LEU A 971 -22.37 12.42 -8.26
C LEU A 971 -21.31 12.81 -7.23
N TRP A 972 -21.71 13.15 -6.00
CA TRP A 972 -20.77 13.44 -4.91
C TRP A 972 -19.90 12.25 -4.54
N VAL A 973 -20.48 11.05 -4.43
CA VAL A 973 -19.71 9.84 -4.14
C VAL A 973 -18.71 9.54 -5.26
N ALA A 974 -19.08 9.73 -6.52
CA ALA A 974 -18.17 9.55 -7.65
C ALA A 974 -16.98 10.53 -7.60
N VAL A 975 -17.24 11.81 -7.31
CA VAL A 975 -16.20 12.83 -7.13
C VAL A 975 -15.29 12.47 -5.95
N GLN A 976 -15.87 12.04 -4.83
CA GLN A 976 -15.13 11.62 -3.64
C GLN A 976 -14.24 10.39 -3.93
N GLY A 977 -14.76 9.40 -4.66
CA GLY A 977 -14.00 8.23 -5.08
C GLY A 977 -12.80 8.59 -5.97
N MET A 978 -13.00 9.50 -6.93
CA MET A 978 -11.91 9.99 -7.79
C MET A 978 -10.86 10.79 -7.00
N ALA A 979 -11.28 11.64 -6.06
CA ALA A 979 -10.39 12.36 -5.17
C ALA A 979 -9.58 11.42 -4.27
N LEU A 980 -10.20 10.36 -3.73
CA LEU A 980 -9.52 9.34 -2.93
C LEU A 980 -8.42 8.65 -3.74
N VAL A 981 -8.72 8.19 -4.95
CA VAL A 981 -7.74 7.55 -5.85
C VAL A 981 -6.56 8.49 -6.11
N LEU A 982 -6.83 9.76 -6.43
CA LEU A 982 -5.78 10.76 -6.64
C LEU A 982 -4.90 10.94 -5.40
N ILE A 983 -5.50 11.10 -4.22
CA ILE A 983 -4.77 11.29 -2.96
C ILE A 983 -3.92 10.06 -2.64
N VAL A 984 -4.42 8.83 -2.85
CA VAL A 984 -3.66 7.59 -2.65
C VAL A 984 -2.42 7.58 -3.56
N VAL A 985 -2.58 7.91 -4.84
CA VAL A 985 -1.44 8.01 -5.78
C VAL A 985 -0.44 9.07 -5.33
N LEU A 986 -0.91 10.23 -4.87
CA LEU A 986 -0.04 11.30 -4.39
C LEU A 986 0.68 10.94 -3.08
N ALA A 987 0.05 10.18 -2.20
CA ALA A 987 0.59 9.70 -0.93
C ALA A 987 1.66 8.61 -1.10
N LEU A 988 1.59 7.81 -2.17
CA LEU A 988 2.60 6.78 -2.45
C LEU A 988 3.99 7.40 -2.67
N PRO A 989 5.05 6.81 -2.06
CA PRO A 989 6.41 7.27 -2.24
C PRO A 989 6.82 7.14 -3.71
N SER A 990 7.37 8.21 -4.28
CA SER A 990 8.04 8.13 -5.58
C SER A 990 9.21 7.15 -5.46
N ALA A 991 9.28 6.15 -6.33
CA ALA A 991 10.41 5.22 -6.38
C ALA A 991 11.70 5.96 -6.78
N ALA A 992 12.36 6.55 -5.78
CA ALA A 992 13.62 7.27 -5.96
C ALA A 992 14.78 6.33 -5.58
N TRP A 993 15.40 5.77 -6.62
CA TRP A 993 16.75 5.23 -6.76
C TRP A 993 17.54 4.82 -5.50
N VAL A 994 17.96 3.55 -5.50
CA VAL A 994 19.29 3.10 -5.03
C VAL A 994 20.33 3.87 -5.84
N GLU A 995 21.22 4.59 -5.16
CA GLU A 995 22.26 5.41 -5.79
C GLU A 995 23.04 4.63 -6.86
N ARG A 996 23.12 5.19 -8.07
CA ARG A 996 24.23 4.85 -8.99
C ARG A 996 25.53 5.08 -8.22
N PRO A 997 26.49 4.14 -8.19
CA PRO A 997 27.83 4.47 -7.75
C PRO A 997 28.31 5.58 -8.66
N ARG A 998 28.37 6.81 -8.14
CA ARG A 998 29.13 7.87 -8.80
C ARG A 998 30.56 7.36 -8.80
N GLY A 999 31.04 6.89 -9.94
CA GLY A 999 32.46 6.74 -10.19
C GLY A 999 33.12 8.03 -9.71
N ARG A 1000 34.09 7.89 -8.80
CA ARG A 1000 34.92 9.00 -8.33
C ARG A 1000 35.47 9.70 -9.57
N ARG A 1001 34.87 10.83 -9.95
CA ARG A 1001 35.59 11.86 -10.70
C ARG A 1001 36.67 12.36 -9.74
N ARG A 1002 37.86 11.76 -9.82
CA ARG A 1002 39.10 12.44 -9.42
C ARG A 1002 39.10 13.73 -10.23
N ARG A 1003 38.77 14.85 -9.59
CA ARG A 1003 39.08 16.17 -10.11
C ARG A 1003 40.61 16.22 -10.20
N GLY A 1004 41.14 16.12 -11.42
CA GLY A 1004 42.49 16.55 -11.71
C GLY A 1004 42.63 18.00 -11.25
N GLY A 1005 43.66 18.26 -10.45
CA GLY A 1005 43.97 19.60 -9.96
C GLY A 1005 44.19 20.53 -11.14
N HIS A 1006 43.36 21.56 -11.25
CA HIS A 1006 43.73 22.75 -11.99
C HIS A 1006 44.58 23.59 -11.04
N ALA A 1007 45.90 23.54 -11.25
CA ALA A 1007 46.82 24.52 -10.69
C ALA A 1007 46.39 25.91 -11.18
N ARG A 1008 46.00 26.77 -10.25
CA ARG A 1008 45.84 28.20 -10.50
C ARG A 1008 47.22 28.78 -10.75
N THR A 1009 47.54 29.06 -12.01
CA THR A 1009 48.59 30.00 -12.38
C THR A 1009 48.08 31.41 -12.07
N THR A 1010 48.54 31.98 -10.96
CA THR A 1010 48.43 33.41 -10.65
C THR A 1010 49.26 34.20 -11.66
N LYS A 1011 48.59 34.89 -12.59
CA LYS A 1011 49.20 35.99 -13.36
C LYS A 1011 49.35 37.18 -12.42
N ALA A 1012 50.59 37.59 -12.18
CA ALA A 1012 50.93 38.90 -11.64
C ALA A 1012 50.62 39.98 -12.69
N GLN A 1013 49.93 41.05 -12.28
CA GLN A 1013 49.89 42.33 -12.99
C GLN A 1013 51.00 43.22 -12.40
N PRO A 1014 51.77 43.96 -13.23
CA PRO A 1014 52.60 45.04 -12.75
C PRO A 1014 51.77 46.33 -12.61
N GLN A 1015 52.01 47.07 -11.53
CA GLN A 1015 51.67 48.49 -11.41
C GLN A 1015 52.63 49.31 -12.28
N VAL A 1016 52.14 50.32 -13.02
CA VAL A 1016 52.69 51.69 -13.09
C VAL A 1016 51.59 52.65 -13.60
N GLU A 1017 51.34 53.67 -12.77
CA GLU A 1017 50.91 55.08 -12.98
C GLU A 1017 50.42 55.55 -14.37
N ALA A 1018 49.31 56.30 -14.42
CA ALA A 1018 49.31 57.77 -14.30
C ALA A 1018 47.99 58.41 -14.79
N MET A 1019 47.42 59.25 -13.91
CA MET A 1019 46.80 60.57 -14.15
C MET A 1019 45.59 60.79 -15.08
N SER A 1020 44.65 61.56 -14.51
CA SER A 1020 43.75 62.55 -15.16
C SER A 1020 42.61 61.96 -16.00
N GLY A 1021 41.32 62.29 -15.83
CA GLY A 1021 40.67 63.43 -15.19
C GLY A 1021 39.43 63.77 -16.04
N ALA A 1022 38.34 64.15 -15.37
CA ALA A 1022 37.16 64.89 -15.87
C ALA A 1022 36.14 64.23 -16.83
N GLU A 1023 34.89 64.25 -16.36
CA GLU A 1023 33.65 64.68 -17.05
C GLU A 1023 33.22 64.00 -18.37
N SER A 1024 32.18 63.17 -18.29
CA SER A 1024 30.81 63.46 -18.77
C SER A 1024 29.87 62.27 -18.53
#